data_AF-A0A370NWK7-F1
#
_entry.id   AF-A0A370NWK7-F1
#
_cell.length_a   1.000
_cell.length_b   1.000
_cell.length_c   1.000
_cell.angle_alpha   90.00
_cell.angle_beta   90.00
_cell.angle_gamma   90.00
#
_symmetry.space_group_name_H-M   'P 1'
#
loop_
_entity.id
_entity.type
_entity.pdbx_description
1 polymer ?
#
loop_
_entity_poly.entity_id
_entity_poly.type
_entity_poly.pdbx_seq_one_letter_code
_entity_poly.pdbx_strand_id
1 'polypeptide(L)'
;MLGKLNLDAIPLHEPIIMGTLAVVIVLGMALMGAITYYGKWKTLWNDWICSVDHKKVGVMYIILALVMLLRGFADAIMMRVQQAIAVGDAAGYLPPHHYDQIFTAHGVIMIFFVATPLVLGLMNVIVPLQIGARDVAFPFVNSLSFWMSAMGAVLVMLSMFVGDFAATGWVAYPPLSGLGYSPTPGVDYYIWSLQISGLGTTLTGINFIVTILRMRAPGMNLMKMPVFTWTALITNILIVAIFPVLTATLALLTADRYLGMHFFTNELGGNAMMYVNLIWIWGHPEVYVLILPAFGAFSEIIATFSRKPLFGYKSMVYATSSIGVLSFFVWLHHFFTMGSGANVNAFFGIMTSIISIPTGVKLFNWLFTMYRGRIRFHTSTMWTIGFMVTFAVGGMTGVLLAIPGADFVLHNSLFLVAHFHNVIIGGVLFGCLAAISFWFPKVFGFRLNEFWGKVSFWCWLTGFFLAFMPLYVLGFKGMTRRMNHYANVDWHPYLVVALVGAFVIGAGILAMMVQFAVSIRDRKQNQDLTGDPWDGRSLEWSTASPAPFYNFAHVPKITSLEQHWDDKEAGRAWRQPARYEDIHMPRNSSAGFIVSAFGLLLCFALVWHMWLVAVAGLVGAIATFIVRSYDRDVDYYVPAAEVERIERARYAQLQEAA
;
A
#
# COMPACT_ATOMS: atom_id res chain seq x y z
N MET A 1 15.53 34.44 -1.99
CA MET A 1 16.00 33.04 -2.01
C MET A 1 15.02 32.07 -1.36
N LEU A 2 14.37 32.45 -0.24
CA LEU A 2 13.50 31.56 0.56
C LEU A 2 11.99 31.60 0.22
N GLY A 3 11.55 32.40 -0.76
CA GLY A 3 10.14 32.43 -1.17
C GLY A 3 9.22 32.88 -0.03
N LYS A 4 8.14 32.14 0.23
CA LYS A 4 7.20 32.35 1.35
C LYS A 4 7.72 31.82 2.70
N LEU A 5 8.84 31.10 2.72
CA LEU A 5 9.35 30.44 3.92
C LEU A 5 10.00 31.46 4.87
N ASN A 6 9.53 31.49 6.12
CA ASN A 6 10.05 32.31 7.21
C ASN A 6 10.04 31.50 8.53
N LEU A 7 10.52 32.09 9.63
CA LEU A 7 10.54 31.41 10.93
C LEU A 7 9.14 31.16 11.50
N ASP A 8 8.14 31.96 11.10
CA ASP A 8 6.75 31.81 11.54
C ASP A 8 6.08 30.56 10.93
N ALA A 9 6.68 29.98 9.89
CA ALA A 9 6.26 28.69 9.34
C ALA A 9 6.49 27.52 10.30
N ILE A 10 7.34 27.68 11.32
CA ILE A 10 7.55 26.62 12.32
C ILE A 10 6.54 26.86 13.46
N PRO A 11 5.68 25.89 13.81
CA PRO A 11 4.65 26.06 14.84
C PRO A 11 5.25 25.98 16.25
N LEU A 12 6.14 26.92 16.60
CA LEU A 12 6.86 26.98 17.89
C LEU A 12 5.92 27.13 19.10
N HIS A 13 4.71 27.62 18.86
CA HIS A 13 3.68 27.81 19.88
C HIS A 13 2.88 26.54 20.18
N GLU A 14 2.98 25.49 19.35
CA GLU A 14 2.16 24.28 19.45
C GLU A 14 2.87 23.18 20.24
N PRO A 15 2.46 22.89 21.49
CA PRO A 15 3.20 21.96 22.35
C PRO A 15 3.19 20.53 21.83
N ILE A 16 2.09 20.11 21.19
CA ILE A 16 1.94 18.75 20.64
C ILE A 16 2.95 18.55 19.50
N ILE A 17 2.98 19.48 18.53
CA ILE A 17 3.86 19.38 17.37
C ILE A 17 5.33 19.49 17.78
N MET A 18 5.67 20.45 18.65
CA MET A 18 7.04 20.64 19.13
C MET A 18 7.52 19.47 19.99
N GLY A 19 6.65 18.88 20.80
CA GLY A 19 6.92 17.65 21.53
C GLY A 19 7.21 16.48 20.59
N THR A 20 6.39 16.32 19.53
CA THR A 20 6.64 15.32 18.48
C THR A 20 7.96 15.57 17.76
N LEU A 21 8.28 16.82 17.42
CA LEU A 21 9.55 17.17 16.77
C LEU A 21 10.75 16.78 17.64
N ALA A 22 10.71 17.09 18.93
CA ALA A 22 11.77 16.71 19.86
C ALA A 22 11.98 15.18 19.90
N VAL A 23 10.90 14.40 20.00
CA VAL A 23 10.97 12.94 19.96
C VAL A 23 11.54 12.43 18.64
N VAL A 24 11.09 12.98 17.51
CA VAL A 24 11.58 12.59 16.17
C VAL A 24 13.07 12.91 16.02
N ILE A 25 13.53 14.08 16.46
CA ILE A 25 14.96 14.44 16.43
C ILE A 25 15.76 13.48 17.32
N VAL A 26 15.31 13.19 18.55
CA VAL A 26 15.99 12.27 19.46
C VAL A 26 16.10 10.86 18.87
N LEU A 27 15.00 10.32 18.34
CA LEU A 27 14.99 9.00 17.69
C LEU A 27 15.84 8.98 16.42
N GLY A 28 15.79 10.05 15.62
CA GLY A 28 16.62 10.22 14.43
C GLY A 28 18.11 10.25 14.75
N MET A 29 18.50 11.03 15.77
CA MET A 29 19.88 11.08 16.27
C MET A 29 20.32 9.72 16.84
N ALA A 30 19.46 9.04 17.59
CA ALA A 30 19.74 7.70 18.11
C ALA A 30 19.94 6.68 16.98
N LEU A 31 19.13 6.73 15.92
CA LEU A 31 19.27 5.88 14.75
C LEU A 31 20.56 6.18 13.97
N MET A 32 20.86 7.46 13.71
CA MET A 32 22.12 7.87 13.06
C MET A 32 23.35 7.47 13.89
N GLY A 33 23.27 7.65 15.21
CA GLY A 33 24.29 7.22 16.16
C GLY A 33 24.49 5.70 16.13
N ALA A 34 23.42 4.92 16.11
CA ALA A 34 23.49 3.46 15.99
C ALA A 34 24.10 3.00 14.66
N ILE A 35 23.69 3.58 13.52
CA ILE A 35 24.25 3.24 12.20
C ILE A 35 25.75 3.56 12.16
N THR A 36 26.16 4.69 12.75
CA THR A 36 27.56 5.10 12.84
C THR A 36 28.36 4.18 13.75
N TYR A 37 27.85 3.89 14.94
CA TYR A 37 28.47 3.00 15.92
C TYR A 37 28.69 1.58 15.37
N TYR A 38 27.70 1.01 14.67
CA TYR A 38 27.82 -0.31 14.05
C TYR A 38 28.51 -0.31 12.66
N GLY A 39 28.95 0.86 12.17
CA GLY A 39 29.65 0.99 10.89
C GLY A 39 28.83 0.58 9.67
N LYS A 40 27.50 0.77 9.69
CA LYS A 40 26.57 0.25 8.67
C LYS A 40 26.26 1.18 7.50
N TRP A 41 26.90 2.36 7.43
CA TRP A 41 26.72 3.32 6.34
C TRP A 41 27.00 2.74 4.96
N LYS A 42 28.10 1.99 4.79
CA LYS A 42 28.46 1.37 3.49
C LYS A 42 27.44 0.33 3.06
N THR A 43 27.01 -0.54 3.98
CA THR A 43 25.96 -1.54 3.74
C THR A 43 24.63 -0.88 3.37
N LEU A 44 24.23 0.17 4.10
CA LEU A 44 22.99 0.89 3.80
C LEU A 44 23.03 1.53 2.40
N TRP A 45 24.12 2.20 2.06
CA TRP A 45 24.28 2.87 0.78
C TRP A 45 24.35 1.88 -0.39
N ASN A 46 25.27 0.91 -0.33
CA ASN A 46 25.54 -0.01 -1.43
C ASN A 46 24.47 -1.09 -1.58
N ASP A 47 24.00 -1.66 -0.46
CA ASP A 47 23.17 -2.87 -0.50
C ASP A 47 21.68 -2.58 -0.45
N TRP A 48 21.25 -1.38 -0.04
CA TRP A 48 19.84 -1.02 0.07
C TRP A 48 19.49 0.21 -0.74
N ILE A 49 20.13 1.36 -0.48
CA ILE A 49 19.76 2.62 -1.14
C ILE A 49 19.97 2.58 -2.65
N CYS A 50 21.12 2.05 -3.08
CA CYS A 50 21.44 1.89 -4.49
C CYS A 50 20.92 0.58 -5.10
N SER A 51 20.21 -0.25 -4.33
CA SER A 51 19.78 -1.57 -4.79
C SER A 51 18.74 -1.47 -5.90
N VAL A 52 18.91 -2.33 -6.90
CA VAL A 52 17.92 -2.56 -7.97
C VAL A 52 17.16 -3.89 -7.80
N ASP A 53 17.60 -4.75 -6.89
CA ASP A 53 16.96 -6.03 -6.58
C ASP A 53 15.51 -5.82 -6.09
N HIS A 54 14.54 -6.36 -6.83
CA HIS A 54 13.11 -6.31 -6.53
C HIS A 54 12.76 -6.76 -5.11
N LYS A 55 13.51 -7.71 -4.52
CA LYS A 55 13.29 -8.18 -3.14
C LYS A 55 13.56 -7.07 -2.14
N LYS A 56 14.70 -6.38 -2.30
CA LYS A 56 15.11 -5.31 -1.38
C LYS A 56 14.25 -4.06 -1.57
N VAL A 57 13.94 -3.69 -2.82
CA VAL A 57 13.01 -2.59 -3.11
C VAL A 57 11.63 -2.87 -2.50
N GLY A 58 11.12 -4.10 -2.64
CA GLY A 58 9.87 -4.51 -2.02
C GLY A 58 9.89 -4.44 -0.48
N VAL A 59 10.99 -4.84 0.16
CA VAL A 59 11.17 -4.69 1.61
C VAL A 59 11.19 -3.22 2.02
N MET A 60 11.86 -2.35 1.29
CA MET A 60 11.87 -0.92 1.60
C MET A 60 10.47 -0.29 1.48
N TYR A 61 9.68 -0.70 0.48
CA TYR A 61 8.26 -0.32 0.38
C TYR A 61 7.45 -0.75 1.61
N ILE A 62 7.61 -2.00 2.06
CA ILE A 62 6.91 -2.53 3.25
C ILE A 62 7.35 -1.77 4.51
N ILE A 63 8.66 -1.50 4.69
CA ILE A 63 9.17 -0.74 5.83
C ILE A 63 8.61 0.68 5.84
N LEU A 64 8.63 1.39 4.69
CA LEU A 64 8.02 2.70 4.56
C LEU A 64 6.57 2.67 5.04
N ALA A 65 5.81 1.69 4.57
CA ALA A 65 4.40 1.53 4.92
C ALA A 65 4.17 1.27 6.42
N LEU A 66 4.99 0.41 7.04
CA LEU A 66 4.90 0.10 8.47
C LEU A 66 5.25 1.30 9.35
N VAL A 67 6.23 2.12 8.95
CA VAL A 67 6.57 3.36 9.66
C VAL A 67 5.44 4.38 9.51
N MET A 68 4.90 4.54 8.31
CA MET A 68 3.78 5.45 8.05
C MET A 68 2.48 4.98 8.70
N LEU A 69 2.32 3.68 8.94
CA LEU A 69 1.20 3.12 9.71
C LEU A 69 1.21 3.64 11.15
N LEU A 70 2.39 3.78 11.79
CA LEU A 70 2.48 4.33 13.14
C LEU A 70 2.00 5.77 13.18
N ARG A 71 2.42 6.58 12.19
CA ARG A 71 1.94 7.95 12.02
C ARG A 71 0.42 7.97 11.79
N GLY A 72 -0.07 7.23 10.80
CA GLY A 72 -1.50 7.19 10.47
C GLY A 72 -2.36 6.75 11.67
N PHE A 73 -1.89 5.80 12.46
CA PHE A 73 -2.59 5.34 13.65
C PHE A 73 -2.53 6.33 14.82
N ALA A 74 -1.43 7.07 15.00
CA ALA A 74 -1.35 8.16 15.97
C ALA A 74 -2.44 9.20 15.71
N ASP A 75 -2.60 9.63 14.45
CA ASP A 75 -3.70 10.52 14.04
C ASP A 75 -5.08 9.93 14.32
N ALA A 76 -5.27 8.63 14.08
CA ALA A 76 -6.53 7.95 14.35
C ALA A 76 -6.90 7.98 15.84
N ILE A 77 -5.95 7.68 16.73
CA ILE A 77 -6.15 7.77 18.17
C ILE A 77 -6.46 9.22 18.56
N MET A 78 -5.70 10.20 18.05
CA MET A 78 -5.94 11.60 18.38
C MET A 78 -7.35 12.05 18.00
N MET A 79 -7.81 11.70 16.80
CA MET A 79 -9.19 11.98 16.37
C MET A 79 -10.23 11.30 17.26
N ARG A 80 -9.99 10.05 17.67
CA ARG A 80 -10.93 9.29 18.52
C ARG A 80 -10.98 9.82 19.94
N VAL A 81 -9.84 10.23 20.50
CA VAL A 81 -9.78 10.87 21.82
C VAL A 81 -10.52 12.20 21.77
N GLN A 82 -10.28 13.03 20.76
CA GLN A 82 -11.01 14.29 20.57
C GLN A 82 -12.52 14.03 20.51
N GLN A 83 -12.98 13.11 19.67
CA GLN A 83 -14.41 12.78 19.56
C GLN A 83 -14.98 12.12 20.82
N ALA A 84 -14.18 11.52 21.69
CA ALA A 84 -14.70 11.00 22.94
C ALA A 84 -14.90 12.13 23.98
N ILE A 85 -14.03 13.16 24.00
CA ILE A 85 -14.08 14.19 25.03
C ILE A 85 -14.81 15.46 24.62
N ALA A 86 -14.95 15.73 23.32
CA ALA A 86 -15.53 16.97 22.78
C ALA A 86 -17.06 16.87 22.62
N VAL A 87 -17.75 16.72 23.75
CA VAL A 87 -19.21 16.57 23.85
C VAL A 87 -19.85 17.69 24.65
N GLY A 88 -21.02 18.17 24.21
CA GLY A 88 -21.77 19.21 24.93
C GLY A 88 -20.97 20.51 24.99
N ASP A 89 -20.68 21.02 26.18
CA ASP A 89 -19.90 22.27 26.35
C ASP A 89 -18.38 22.06 26.29
N ALA A 90 -17.89 20.82 26.28
CA ALA A 90 -16.46 20.54 26.23
C ALA A 90 -15.92 20.65 24.79
N ALA A 91 -15.01 21.60 24.54
CA ALA A 91 -14.40 21.78 23.22
C ALA A 91 -13.33 20.71 22.85
N GLY A 92 -12.86 19.95 23.84
CA GLY A 92 -11.75 19.02 23.68
C GLY A 92 -10.38 19.71 23.58
N TYR A 93 -9.41 19.07 22.94
CA TYR A 93 -8.02 19.53 22.87
C TYR A 93 -7.52 19.82 21.45
N LEU A 94 -8.26 19.40 20.40
CA LEU A 94 -7.95 19.69 19.01
C LEU A 94 -8.88 20.77 18.45
N PRO A 95 -8.38 22.00 18.23
CA PRO A 95 -9.11 23.02 17.49
C PRO A 95 -9.46 22.55 16.07
N PRO A 96 -10.51 23.11 15.43
CA PRO A 96 -10.93 22.73 14.08
C PRO A 96 -9.78 22.72 13.07
N HIS A 97 -8.96 23.77 13.06
CA HIS A 97 -7.80 23.88 12.17
C HIS A 97 -6.88 22.65 12.24
N HIS A 98 -6.56 22.20 13.45
CA HIS A 98 -5.68 21.04 13.65
C HIS A 98 -6.39 19.71 13.41
N TYR A 99 -7.63 19.59 13.85
CA TYR A 99 -8.44 18.39 13.60
C TYR A 99 -8.57 18.12 12.09
N ASP A 100 -8.77 19.19 11.31
CA ASP A 100 -8.98 19.11 9.88
C ASP A 100 -7.71 18.71 9.12
N GLN A 101 -6.56 19.23 9.55
CA GLN A 101 -5.26 18.77 9.06
C GLN A 101 -5.01 17.29 9.40
N ILE A 102 -5.29 16.88 10.64
CA ILE A 102 -5.07 15.51 11.11
C ILE A 102 -5.92 14.52 10.31
N PHE A 103 -7.23 14.73 10.16
CA PHE A 103 -8.04 13.76 9.40
C PHE A 103 -7.67 13.74 7.91
N THR A 104 -7.23 14.88 7.35
CA THR A 104 -6.76 14.97 5.97
C THR A 104 -5.48 14.18 5.78
N ALA A 105 -4.47 14.43 6.62
CA ALA A 105 -3.20 13.74 6.58
C ALA A 105 -3.34 12.24 6.90
N HIS A 106 -4.19 11.86 7.85
CA HIS A 106 -4.53 10.47 8.13
C HIS A 106 -5.03 9.75 6.88
N GLY A 107 -6.04 10.31 6.21
CA GLY A 107 -6.60 9.71 4.99
C GLY A 107 -5.56 9.58 3.87
N VAL A 108 -4.77 10.63 3.64
CA VAL A 108 -3.70 10.62 2.63
C VAL A 108 -2.65 9.56 2.96
N ILE A 109 -2.19 9.51 4.21
CA ILE A 109 -1.14 8.57 4.63
C ILE A 109 -1.62 7.13 4.56
N MET A 110 -2.81 6.82 5.08
CA MET A 110 -3.31 5.45 5.10
C MET A 110 -3.53 4.90 3.68
N ILE A 111 -3.99 5.72 2.74
CA ILE A 111 -4.20 5.28 1.35
C ILE A 111 -2.89 5.27 0.57
N PHE A 112 -2.21 6.40 0.44
CA PHE A 112 -1.07 6.55 -0.47
C PHE A 112 0.27 6.09 0.09
N PHE A 113 0.44 6.10 1.41
CA PHE A 113 1.73 5.85 2.06
C PHE A 113 1.73 4.64 3.00
N VAL A 114 0.58 3.98 3.18
CA VAL A 114 0.47 2.69 3.87
C VAL A 114 -0.07 1.63 2.93
N ALA A 115 -1.31 1.76 2.45
CA ALA A 115 -1.95 0.72 1.64
C ALA A 115 -1.24 0.51 0.29
N THR A 116 -1.01 1.57 -0.50
CA THR A 116 -0.32 1.46 -1.80
C THR A 116 1.11 0.89 -1.64
N PRO A 117 1.99 1.40 -0.74
CA PRO A 117 3.31 0.83 -0.53
C PRO A 117 3.32 -0.63 -0.05
N LEU A 118 2.40 -1.04 0.84
CA LEU A 118 2.31 -2.45 1.26
C LEU A 118 2.04 -3.36 0.06
N VAL A 119 1.04 -2.99 -0.75
CA VAL A 119 0.63 -3.76 -1.92
C VAL A 119 1.74 -3.82 -2.96
N LEU A 120 2.31 -2.67 -3.34
CA LEU A 120 3.41 -2.60 -4.30
C LEU A 120 4.67 -3.31 -3.79
N GLY A 121 4.94 -3.26 -2.49
CA GLY A 121 6.06 -3.96 -1.85
C GLY A 121 5.90 -5.47 -1.94
N LEU A 122 4.71 -6.00 -1.62
CA LEU A 122 4.40 -7.43 -1.74
C LEU A 122 4.49 -7.92 -3.19
N MET A 123 3.94 -7.14 -4.14
CA MET A 123 4.06 -7.44 -5.57
C MET A 123 5.52 -7.47 -6.02
N ASN A 124 6.32 -6.51 -5.55
CA ASN A 124 7.75 -6.45 -5.82
C ASN A 124 8.50 -7.69 -5.37
N VAL A 125 8.27 -8.13 -4.13
CA VAL A 125 8.97 -9.31 -3.60
C VAL A 125 8.56 -10.58 -4.34
N ILE A 126 7.26 -10.78 -4.57
CA ILE A 126 6.72 -12.11 -4.89
C ILE A 126 6.50 -12.35 -6.39
N VAL A 127 6.09 -11.35 -7.16
CA VAL A 127 5.71 -11.56 -8.58
C VAL A 127 6.86 -12.15 -9.41
N PRO A 128 8.10 -11.64 -9.37
CA PRO A 128 9.20 -12.22 -10.14
C PRO A 128 9.52 -13.67 -9.74
N LEU A 129 9.44 -14.00 -8.45
CA LEU A 129 9.62 -15.35 -7.94
C LEU A 129 8.53 -16.30 -8.46
N GLN A 130 7.28 -15.85 -8.47
CA GLN A 130 6.13 -16.64 -8.93
C GLN A 130 6.11 -16.92 -10.42
N ILE A 131 6.69 -16.04 -11.25
CA ILE A 131 6.77 -16.25 -12.70
C ILE A 131 8.06 -16.94 -13.15
N GLY A 132 8.96 -17.28 -12.23
CA GLY A 132 10.25 -17.89 -12.55
C GLY A 132 11.27 -16.93 -13.18
N ALA A 133 11.16 -15.62 -12.91
CA ALA A 133 12.06 -14.59 -13.42
C ALA A 133 13.20 -14.30 -12.43
N ARG A 134 14.34 -13.83 -12.95
CA ARG A 134 15.50 -13.43 -12.15
C ARG A 134 15.37 -12.04 -11.53
N ASP A 135 14.67 -11.13 -12.21
CA ASP A 135 14.36 -9.78 -11.74
C ASP A 135 13.15 -9.22 -12.51
N VAL A 136 12.78 -7.96 -12.27
CA VAL A 136 11.78 -7.20 -13.03
C VAL A 136 12.33 -6.68 -14.36
N ALA A 137 11.44 -6.22 -15.24
CA ALA A 137 11.80 -5.74 -16.59
C ALA A 137 12.68 -4.49 -16.57
N PHE A 138 12.43 -3.58 -15.63
CA PHE A 138 13.18 -2.33 -15.50
C PHE A 138 13.68 -2.15 -14.05
N PRO A 139 14.81 -2.78 -13.67
CA PRO A 139 15.33 -2.73 -12.29
C PRO A 139 15.65 -1.31 -11.80
N PHE A 140 16.23 -0.47 -12.67
CA PHE A 140 16.48 0.94 -12.35
C PHE A 140 15.19 1.73 -12.10
N VAL A 141 14.19 1.56 -12.98
CA VAL A 141 12.89 2.23 -12.84
C VAL A 141 12.21 1.78 -11.55
N ASN A 142 12.36 0.51 -11.16
CA ASN A 142 11.83 0.02 -9.90
C ASN A 142 12.40 0.75 -8.67
N SER A 143 13.72 0.95 -8.65
CA SER A 143 14.40 1.72 -7.60
C SER A 143 13.97 3.19 -7.61
N LEU A 144 13.89 3.82 -8.79
CA LEU A 144 13.41 5.18 -8.96
C LEU A 144 11.96 5.35 -8.45
N SER A 145 11.06 4.44 -8.81
CA SER A 145 9.67 4.45 -8.36
C SER A 145 9.54 4.44 -6.84
N PHE A 146 10.30 3.57 -6.17
CA PHE A 146 10.34 3.53 -4.71
C PHE A 146 10.78 4.87 -4.13
N TRP A 147 11.88 5.42 -4.64
CA TRP A 147 12.42 6.66 -4.11
C TRP A 147 11.48 7.85 -4.35
N MET A 148 10.79 7.93 -5.49
CA MET A 148 9.78 8.96 -5.73
C MET A 148 8.60 8.86 -4.73
N SER A 149 8.12 7.65 -4.44
CA SER A 149 7.10 7.43 -3.40
C SER A 149 7.61 7.82 -2.01
N ALA A 150 8.85 7.43 -1.67
CA ALA A 150 9.46 7.77 -0.38
C ALA A 150 9.64 9.28 -0.21
N MET A 151 10.04 10.00 -1.26
CA MET A 151 10.16 11.46 -1.23
C MET A 151 8.80 12.16 -1.11
N GLY A 152 7.74 11.60 -1.70
CA GLY A 152 6.36 12.04 -1.44
C GLY A 152 5.98 11.90 0.03
N ALA A 153 6.30 10.75 0.65
CA ALA A 153 6.07 10.52 2.08
C ALA A 153 6.87 11.49 2.95
N VAL A 154 8.15 11.73 2.63
CA VAL A 154 8.99 12.73 3.31
C VAL A 154 8.36 14.12 3.23
N LEU A 155 7.83 14.51 2.07
CA LEU A 155 7.21 15.81 1.89
C LEU A 155 5.95 15.99 2.76
N VAL A 156 5.12 14.94 2.91
CA VAL A 156 4.00 14.94 3.86
C VAL A 156 4.47 15.02 5.31
N MET A 157 5.57 14.34 5.66
CA MET A 157 6.11 14.40 7.02
C MET A 157 6.73 15.76 7.34
N LEU A 158 7.34 16.43 6.35
CA LEU A 158 7.90 17.78 6.51
C LEU A 158 6.82 18.82 6.79
N SER A 159 5.63 18.70 6.19
CA SER A 159 4.53 19.65 6.42
C SER A 159 4.04 19.67 7.87
N MET A 160 4.36 18.65 8.67
CA MET A 160 4.04 18.62 10.10
C MET A 160 4.91 19.59 10.92
N PHE A 161 6.10 19.92 10.43
CA PHE A 161 7.08 20.74 11.16
C PHE A 161 7.33 22.10 10.51
N VAL A 162 7.03 22.24 9.23
CA VAL A 162 7.26 23.45 8.44
C VAL A 162 6.01 23.75 7.63
N GLY A 163 5.24 24.73 8.07
CA GLY A 163 3.93 25.10 7.55
C GLY A 163 2.81 24.24 8.13
N ASP A 164 1.74 24.09 7.35
CA ASP A 164 0.58 23.27 7.66
C ASP A 164 0.41 22.19 6.58
N PHE A 165 -0.33 21.12 6.88
CA PHE A 165 -0.87 20.24 5.84
C PHE A 165 -2.25 20.71 5.37
N ALA A 166 -2.77 20.13 4.28
CA ALA A 166 -4.10 20.47 3.78
C ALA A 166 -5.18 20.21 4.84
N ALA A 167 -6.09 21.16 5.05
CA ALA A 167 -7.26 21.03 5.93
C ALA A 167 -8.57 20.76 5.13
N THR A 168 -8.46 20.16 3.95
CA THR A 168 -9.55 20.07 2.96
C THR A 168 -10.12 18.66 2.79
N GLY A 169 -9.64 17.70 3.59
CA GLY A 169 -9.84 16.27 3.40
C GLY A 169 -8.98 15.66 2.30
N TRP A 170 -8.84 14.34 2.35
CA TRP A 170 -7.89 13.57 1.53
C TRP A 170 -8.12 13.62 0.01
N VAL A 171 -9.24 14.18 -0.44
CA VAL A 171 -9.58 14.39 -1.87
C VAL A 171 -9.52 15.86 -2.29
N ALA A 172 -9.20 16.78 -1.37
CA ALA A 172 -8.97 18.21 -1.61
C ALA A 172 -9.98 18.89 -2.56
N TYR A 173 -11.28 18.80 -2.26
CA TYR A 173 -12.34 19.34 -3.11
C TYR A 173 -12.25 20.88 -3.27
N PRO A 174 -12.30 21.39 -4.51
CA PRO A 174 -12.76 22.74 -4.79
C PRO A 174 -14.23 22.90 -4.37
N PRO A 175 -14.65 24.11 -3.97
CA PRO A 175 -13.85 25.34 -3.97
C PRO A 175 -12.91 25.46 -2.75
N LEU A 176 -13.06 24.61 -1.71
CA LEU A 176 -12.33 24.73 -0.45
C LEU A 176 -10.80 24.66 -0.61
N SER A 177 -10.31 23.87 -1.56
CA SER A 177 -8.87 23.78 -1.88
C SER A 177 -8.30 24.95 -2.72
N GLY A 178 -9.14 25.87 -3.18
CA GLY A 178 -8.71 27.09 -3.88
C GLY A 178 -8.11 28.13 -2.94
N LEU A 179 -7.31 29.05 -3.49
CA LEU A 179 -6.63 30.09 -2.69
C LEU A 179 -7.57 31.02 -1.93
N GLY A 180 -8.80 31.23 -2.43
CA GLY A 180 -9.79 32.08 -1.76
C GLY A 180 -10.28 31.52 -0.41
N TYR A 181 -10.18 30.21 -0.19
CA TYR A 181 -10.60 29.55 1.05
C TYR A 181 -9.44 28.94 1.82
N SER A 182 -8.42 28.40 1.12
CA SER A 182 -7.23 27.79 1.71
C SER A 182 -5.95 28.47 1.18
N PRO A 183 -5.59 29.66 1.71
CA PRO A 183 -4.40 30.41 1.29
C PRO A 183 -3.08 29.83 1.83
N THR A 184 -3.15 28.87 2.76
CA THR A 184 -1.99 28.22 3.38
C THR A 184 -1.23 27.33 2.38
N PRO A 185 0.05 27.00 2.64
CA PRO A 185 0.82 26.06 1.81
C PRO A 185 0.33 24.61 1.92
N GLY A 186 -0.64 24.30 2.78
CA GLY A 186 -1.05 22.92 3.07
C GLY A 186 -1.61 22.16 1.88
N VAL A 187 -2.43 22.81 1.05
CA VAL A 187 -2.92 22.19 -0.20
C VAL A 187 -1.78 21.98 -1.19
N ASP A 188 -0.75 22.83 -1.18
CA ASP A 188 0.41 22.70 -2.06
C ASP A 188 1.28 21.51 -1.64
N TYR A 189 1.46 21.29 -0.32
CA TYR A 189 2.07 20.06 0.20
C TYR A 189 1.32 18.82 -0.28
N TYR A 190 -0.01 18.80 -0.17
CA TYR A 190 -0.86 17.71 -0.66
C TYR A 190 -0.66 17.45 -2.17
N ILE A 191 -0.68 18.51 -2.99
CA ILE A 191 -0.53 18.38 -4.44
C ILE A 191 0.83 17.77 -4.78
N TRP A 192 1.93 18.40 -4.34
CA TRP A 192 3.25 18.00 -4.77
C TRP A 192 3.69 16.68 -4.15
N SER A 193 3.20 16.30 -2.96
CA SER A 193 3.50 14.99 -2.36
C SER A 193 2.87 13.85 -3.15
N LEU A 194 1.64 14.05 -3.62
CA LEU A 194 0.94 13.06 -4.43
C LEU A 194 1.43 13.06 -5.88
N GLN A 195 1.85 14.20 -6.43
CA GLN A 195 2.36 14.26 -7.80
C GLN A 195 3.67 13.48 -7.96
N ILE A 196 4.64 13.69 -7.08
CA ILE A 196 5.91 12.94 -7.13
C ILE A 196 5.68 11.45 -6.85
N SER A 197 4.86 11.11 -5.86
CA SER A 197 4.55 9.71 -5.54
C SER A 197 3.77 9.03 -6.66
N GLY A 198 2.82 9.73 -7.30
CA GLY A 198 1.99 9.23 -8.39
C GLY A 198 2.79 8.92 -9.65
N LEU A 199 3.83 9.69 -9.94
CA LEU A 199 4.80 9.36 -11.01
C LEU A 199 5.50 8.02 -10.71
N GLY A 200 5.97 7.83 -9.47
CA GLY A 200 6.56 6.57 -9.04
C GLY A 200 5.60 5.38 -9.18
N THR A 201 4.34 5.54 -8.74
CA THR A 201 3.32 4.49 -8.88
C THR A 201 3.02 4.15 -10.34
N THR A 202 2.93 5.15 -11.21
CA THR A 202 2.69 4.93 -12.65
C THR A 202 3.83 4.11 -13.27
N LEU A 203 5.08 4.46 -12.97
CA LEU A 203 6.26 3.75 -13.42
C LEU A 203 6.29 2.30 -12.93
N THR A 204 5.89 2.06 -11.67
CA THR A 204 5.74 0.70 -11.13
C THR A 204 4.70 -0.11 -11.91
N GLY A 205 3.54 0.49 -12.22
CA GLY A 205 2.50 -0.13 -13.03
C GLY A 205 3.02 -0.61 -14.39
N ILE A 206 3.71 0.27 -15.11
CA ILE A 206 4.31 -0.05 -16.42
C ILE A 206 5.33 -1.20 -16.27
N ASN A 207 6.18 -1.13 -15.25
CA ASN A 207 7.23 -2.12 -15.03
C ASN A 207 6.67 -3.53 -14.82
N PHE A 208 5.66 -3.68 -13.97
CA PHE A 208 5.09 -5.01 -13.70
C PHE A 208 4.23 -5.55 -14.85
N ILE A 209 3.55 -4.71 -15.64
CA ILE A 209 2.88 -5.19 -16.86
C ILE A 209 3.89 -5.86 -17.79
N VAL A 210 5.01 -5.16 -18.08
CA VAL A 210 6.04 -5.71 -18.96
C VAL A 210 6.67 -6.95 -18.35
N THR A 211 6.98 -6.94 -17.05
CA THR A 211 7.54 -8.09 -16.34
C THR A 211 6.65 -9.33 -16.46
N ILE A 212 5.37 -9.20 -16.10
CA ILE A 212 4.42 -10.33 -16.11
C ILE A 212 4.15 -10.84 -17.52
N LEU A 213 4.14 -9.97 -18.54
CA LEU A 213 3.82 -10.41 -19.90
C LEU A 213 5.04 -10.96 -20.65
N ARG A 214 6.25 -10.44 -20.39
CA ARG A 214 7.44 -10.68 -21.22
C ARG A 214 8.56 -11.48 -20.54
N MET A 215 8.59 -11.57 -19.20
CA MET A 215 9.68 -12.24 -18.47
C MET A 215 9.29 -13.55 -17.79
N ARG A 216 8.11 -14.10 -18.11
CA ARG A 216 7.69 -15.40 -17.59
C ARG A 216 8.62 -16.52 -18.01
N ALA A 217 8.78 -17.50 -17.13
CA ALA A 217 9.41 -18.76 -17.41
C ALA A 217 8.78 -19.47 -18.64
N PRO A 218 9.59 -20.15 -19.45
CA PRO A 218 9.12 -20.80 -20.67
C PRO A 218 8.07 -21.88 -20.35
N GLY A 219 6.98 -21.86 -21.13
CA GLY A 219 5.84 -22.77 -20.96
C GLY A 219 4.72 -22.27 -20.03
N MET A 220 4.96 -21.17 -19.29
CA MET A 220 3.92 -20.50 -18.50
C MET A 220 3.08 -19.58 -19.38
N ASN A 221 1.96 -20.10 -19.89
CA ASN A 221 0.94 -19.25 -20.51
C ASN A 221 0.16 -18.46 -19.44
N LEU A 222 -0.65 -17.49 -19.87
CA LEU A 222 -1.45 -16.65 -18.97
C LEU A 222 -2.29 -17.48 -17.99
N MET A 223 -2.96 -18.53 -18.46
CA MET A 223 -3.82 -19.39 -17.64
C MET A 223 -3.06 -20.45 -16.82
N LYS A 224 -1.74 -20.31 -16.68
CA LYS A 224 -0.87 -21.09 -15.79
C LYS A 224 -0.19 -20.23 -14.72
N MET A 225 -0.46 -18.92 -14.67
CA MET A 225 0.11 -18.05 -13.65
C MET A 225 -0.60 -18.25 -12.30
N PRO A 226 0.10 -18.16 -11.17
CA PRO A 226 -0.52 -18.09 -9.84
C PRO A 226 -1.52 -16.93 -9.74
N VAL A 227 -2.51 -17.04 -8.86
CA VAL A 227 -3.62 -16.08 -8.78
C VAL A 227 -3.12 -14.72 -8.29
N PHE A 228 -2.14 -14.69 -7.39
CA PHE A 228 -1.49 -13.44 -6.98
C PHE A 228 -0.88 -12.68 -8.16
N THR A 229 -0.22 -13.38 -9.09
CA THR A 229 0.28 -12.77 -10.32
C THR A 229 -0.82 -12.21 -11.21
N TRP A 230 -1.96 -12.89 -11.32
CA TRP A 230 -3.11 -12.41 -12.10
C TRP A 230 -3.71 -11.14 -11.51
N THR A 231 -3.91 -11.13 -10.19
CA THR A 231 -4.43 -9.94 -9.52
C THR A 231 -3.44 -8.78 -9.58
N ALA A 232 -2.14 -9.06 -9.48
CA ALA A 232 -1.08 -8.08 -9.73
C ALA A 232 -1.15 -7.54 -11.17
N LEU A 233 -1.34 -8.39 -12.19
CA LEU A 233 -1.45 -7.93 -13.58
C LEU A 233 -2.62 -6.94 -13.76
N ILE A 234 -3.82 -7.30 -13.28
CA ILE A 234 -4.99 -6.41 -13.38
C ILE A 234 -4.76 -5.12 -12.59
N THR A 235 -4.16 -5.21 -11.40
CA THR A 235 -3.79 -4.05 -10.57
C THR A 235 -2.89 -3.08 -11.33
N ASN A 236 -1.85 -3.58 -12.00
CA ASN A 236 -0.94 -2.73 -12.75
C ASN A 236 -1.59 -2.11 -14.00
N ILE A 237 -2.50 -2.84 -14.66
CA ILE A 237 -3.30 -2.28 -15.76
C ILE A 237 -4.16 -1.12 -15.26
N LEU A 238 -4.82 -1.28 -14.10
CA LEU A 238 -5.59 -0.21 -13.48
C LEU A 238 -4.70 0.99 -13.16
N ILE A 239 -3.56 0.78 -12.50
CA ILE A 239 -2.60 1.85 -12.18
C ILE A 239 -2.27 2.70 -13.42
N VAL A 240 -1.86 2.05 -14.52
CA VAL A 240 -1.46 2.75 -15.74
C VAL A 240 -2.63 3.52 -16.38
N ALA A 241 -3.85 3.02 -16.25
CA ALA A 241 -5.04 3.67 -16.79
C ALA A 241 -5.52 4.87 -15.95
N ILE A 242 -5.35 4.85 -14.62
CA ILE A 242 -6.02 5.82 -13.72
C ILE A 242 -5.10 6.88 -13.14
N PHE A 243 -3.83 6.59 -12.91
CA PHE A 243 -2.89 7.58 -12.35
C PHE A 243 -2.66 8.79 -13.25
N PRO A 244 -2.72 8.69 -14.60
CA PRO A 244 -2.71 9.88 -15.45
C PRO A 244 -3.87 10.84 -15.16
N VAL A 245 -5.05 10.33 -14.77
CA VAL A 245 -6.21 11.15 -14.40
C VAL A 245 -5.94 11.92 -13.11
N LEU A 246 -5.38 11.27 -12.07
CA LEU A 246 -4.96 11.96 -10.85
C LEU A 246 -3.91 13.03 -11.15
N THR A 247 -2.89 12.67 -11.93
CA THR A 247 -1.79 13.55 -12.34
C THR A 247 -2.32 14.81 -13.03
N ALA A 248 -3.25 14.66 -13.97
CA ALA A 248 -3.89 15.77 -14.66
C ALA A 248 -4.77 16.59 -13.73
N THR A 249 -5.59 15.94 -12.88
CA THR A 249 -6.51 16.63 -11.97
C THR A 249 -5.75 17.51 -10.97
N LEU A 250 -4.65 17.01 -10.39
CA LEU A 250 -3.80 17.78 -9.48
C LEU A 250 -3.00 18.87 -10.23
N ALA A 251 -2.59 18.62 -11.48
CA ALA A 251 -1.94 19.65 -12.29
C ALA A 251 -2.90 20.81 -12.62
N LEU A 252 -4.18 20.52 -12.93
CA LEU A 252 -5.21 21.53 -13.14
C LEU A 252 -5.49 22.31 -11.86
N LEU A 253 -5.57 21.64 -10.71
CA LEU A 253 -5.72 22.31 -9.41
C LEU A 253 -4.49 23.17 -9.07
N THR A 254 -3.29 22.72 -9.43
CA THR A 254 -2.07 23.53 -9.31
C THR A 254 -2.17 24.77 -10.20
N ALA A 255 -2.65 24.64 -11.43
CA ALA A 255 -2.79 25.76 -12.34
C ALA A 255 -3.75 26.83 -11.81
N ASP A 256 -4.87 26.42 -11.20
CA ASP A 256 -5.79 27.34 -10.51
C ASP A 256 -5.11 28.06 -9.34
N ARG A 257 -4.28 27.36 -8.57
CA ARG A 257 -3.58 27.94 -7.41
C ARG A 257 -2.34 28.77 -7.75
N TYR A 258 -1.61 28.44 -8.82
CA TYR A 258 -0.29 29.02 -9.11
C TYR A 258 -0.33 30.03 -10.25
N LEU A 259 -1.19 29.79 -11.24
CA LEU A 259 -1.19 30.52 -12.51
C LEU A 259 -2.44 31.38 -12.69
N GLY A 260 -3.34 31.39 -11.70
CA GLY A 260 -4.61 32.13 -11.79
C GLY A 260 -5.53 31.58 -12.87
N MET A 261 -5.45 30.28 -13.15
CA MET A 261 -6.39 29.62 -14.07
C MET A 261 -7.76 29.41 -13.39
N HIS A 262 -8.76 29.07 -14.20
CA HIS A 262 -10.16 28.96 -13.79
C HIS A 262 -10.78 27.62 -14.17
N PHE A 263 -10.10 26.51 -13.88
CA PHE A 263 -10.65 25.17 -14.14
C PHE A 263 -11.77 24.82 -13.17
N PHE A 264 -11.56 25.01 -11.86
CA PHE A 264 -12.45 24.59 -10.79
C PHE A 264 -12.92 25.74 -9.88
N THR A 265 -12.57 26.99 -10.22
CA THR A 265 -13.02 28.19 -9.50
C THR A 265 -14.51 28.42 -9.65
N ASN A 266 -15.12 29.18 -8.73
CA ASN A 266 -16.52 29.60 -8.84
C ASN A 266 -16.72 30.79 -9.79
N GLU A 267 -15.64 31.50 -10.13
CA GLU A 267 -15.63 32.67 -10.98
C GLU A 267 -15.10 32.34 -12.37
N LEU A 268 -15.33 33.26 -13.32
CA LEU A 268 -14.71 33.26 -14.65
C LEU A 268 -14.92 31.96 -15.46
N GLY A 269 -16.03 31.26 -15.21
CA GLY A 269 -16.47 30.08 -15.96
C GLY A 269 -15.95 28.73 -15.44
N GLY A 270 -15.22 28.70 -14.32
CA GLY A 270 -14.77 27.47 -13.69
C GLY A 270 -15.91 26.59 -13.16
N ASN A 271 -15.61 25.30 -12.94
CA ASN A 271 -16.60 24.33 -12.47
C ASN A 271 -16.02 23.35 -11.44
N ALA A 272 -16.30 23.59 -10.16
CA ALA A 272 -15.87 22.73 -9.05
C ALA A 272 -16.38 21.27 -9.15
N MET A 273 -17.57 21.04 -9.73
CA MET A 273 -18.12 19.69 -9.89
C MET A 273 -17.30 18.85 -10.88
N MET A 274 -16.59 19.48 -11.83
CA MET A 274 -15.71 18.77 -12.74
C MET A 274 -14.53 18.14 -12.00
N TYR A 275 -13.97 18.81 -10.98
CA TYR A 275 -12.94 18.22 -10.13
C TYR A 275 -13.46 16.95 -9.44
N VAL A 276 -14.66 17.02 -8.83
CA VAL A 276 -15.28 15.88 -8.15
C VAL A 276 -15.46 14.70 -9.11
N ASN A 277 -15.90 14.96 -10.34
CA ASN A 277 -16.00 13.92 -11.35
C ASN A 277 -14.62 13.31 -11.69
N LEU A 278 -13.62 14.14 -12.02
CA LEU A 278 -12.29 13.69 -12.43
C LEU A 278 -11.55 12.92 -11.32
N ILE A 279 -11.59 13.43 -10.09
CA ILE A 279 -10.88 12.78 -8.97
C ILE A 279 -11.46 11.40 -8.69
N TRP A 280 -12.78 11.17 -8.87
CA TRP A 280 -13.37 9.86 -8.64
C TRP A 280 -13.21 8.89 -9.80
N ILE A 281 -13.05 9.37 -11.04
CA ILE A 281 -12.61 8.52 -12.16
C ILE A 281 -11.29 7.81 -11.79
N TRP A 282 -10.40 8.49 -11.06
CA TRP A 282 -9.24 7.85 -10.44
C TRP A 282 -9.59 7.09 -9.15
N GLY A 283 -10.29 7.76 -8.23
CA GLY A 283 -10.40 7.32 -6.83
C GLY A 283 -11.16 6.02 -6.62
N HIS A 284 -12.17 5.73 -7.44
CA HIS A 284 -12.88 4.45 -7.32
C HIS A 284 -12.04 3.26 -7.84
N PRO A 285 -11.46 3.30 -9.05
CA PRO A 285 -10.51 2.27 -9.45
C PRO A 285 -9.32 2.08 -8.50
N GLU A 286 -8.83 3.13 -7.84
CA GLU A 286 -7.73 3.03 -6.87
C GLU A 286 -8.07 2.07 -5.71
N VAL A 287 -9.31 2.07 -5.22
CA VAL A 287 -9.67 1.11 -4.14
C VAL A 287 -9.58 -0.35 -4.62
N TYR A 288 -9.73 -0.60 -5.92
CA TYR A 288 -9.48 -1.91 -6.51
C TYR A 288 -8.00 -2.23 -6.70
N VAL A 289 -7.18 -1.23 -7.01
CA VAL A 289 -5.71 -1.36 -7.01
C VAL A 289 -5.22 -1.87 -5.65
N LEU A 290 -5.83 -1.40 -4.56
CA LEU A 290 -5.50 -1.84 -3.20
C LEU A 290 -5.97 -3.27 -2.89
N ILE A 291 -7.22 -3.61 -3.22
CA ILE A 291 -7.84 -4.88 -2.77
C ILE A 291 -7.45 -6.09 -3.62
N LEU A 292 -7.19 -5.92 -4.91
CA LEU A 292 -6.96 -7.05 -5.82
C LEU A 292 -5.70 -7.86 -5.44
N PRO A 293 -4.55 -7.25 -5.10
CA PRO A 293 -3.38 -8.02 -4.67
C PRO A 293 -3.60 -8.74 -3.35
N ALA A 294 -4.35 -8.13 -2.41
CA ALA A 294 -4.75 -8.79 -1.17
C ALA A 294 -5.61 -10.04 -1.46
N PHE A 295 -6.57 -9.97 -2.39
CA PHE A 295 -7.31 -11.15 -2.85
C PHE A 295 -6.41 -12.23 -3.46
N GLY A 296 -5.36 -11.83 -4.17
CA GLY A 296 -4.34 -12.74 -4.66
C GLY A 296 -3.64 -13.46 -3.51
N ALA A 297 -3.19 -12.72 -2.51
CA ALA A 297 -2.48 -13.28 -1.36
C ALA A 297 -3.37 -14.25 -0.57
N PHE A 298 -4.63 -13.89 -0.31
CA PHE A 298 -5.59 -14.80 0.33
C PHE A 298 -5.79 -16.10 -0.46
N SER A 299 -5.78 -16.04 -1.79
CA SER A 299 -5.90 -17.22 -2.64
C SER A 299 -4.72 -18.19 -2.47
N GLU A 300 -3.49 -17.67 -2.46
CA GLU A 300 -2.28 -18.48 -2.27
C GLU A 300 -2.20 -19.06 -0.84
N ILE A 301 -2.52 -18.24 0.17
CA ILE A 301 -2.51 -18.63 1.59
C ILE A 301 -3.53 -19.74 1.83
N ILE A 302 -4.76 -19.59 1.34
CA ILE A 302 -5.82 -20.56 1.63
C ILE A 302 -5.60 -21.88 0.89
N ALA A 303 -5.07 -21.86 -0.34
CA ALA A 303 -4.70 -23.07 -1.06
C ALA A 303 -3.56 -23.83 -0.34
N THR A 304 -2.54 -23.10 0.11
CA THR A 304 -1.40 -23.67 0.85
C THR A 304 -1.83 -24.30 2.18
N PHE A 305 -2.49 -23.52 3.05
CA PHE A 305 -2.85 -24.00 4.39
C PHE A 305 -4.08 -24.91 4.43
N SER A 306 -4.86 -25.02 3.35
CA SER A 306 -5.90 -26.05 3.21
C SER A 306 -5.38 -27.34 2.57
N ARG A 307 -4.11 -27.35 2.11
CA ARG A 307 -3.45 -28.45 1.38
C ARG A 307 -4.26 -28.95 0.18
N LYS A 308 -4.86 -28.01 -0.56
CA LYS A 308 -5.68 -28.30 -1.75
C LYS A 308 -5.42 -27.27 -2.84
N PRO A 309 -5.53 -27.66 -4.12
CA PRO A 309 -5.51 -26.70 -5.21
C PRO A 309 -6.69 -25.73 -5.05
N LEU A 310 -6.51 -24.51 -5.55
CA LEU A 310 -7.54 -23.48 -5.49
C LEU A 310 -8.80 -23.90 -6.26
N PHE A 311 -9.94 -23.89 -5.59
CA PHE A 311 -11.22 -24.17 -6.23
C PHE A 311 -11.58 -23.05 -7.21
N GLY A 312 -11.97 -23.43 -8.43
CA GLY A 312 -12.47 -22.46 -9.41
C GLY A 312 -11.41 -21.50 -9.97
N TYR A 313 -10.16 -21.93 -10.19
CA TYR A 313 -9.09 -21.07 -10.73
C TYR A 313 -9.52 -20.20 -11.93
N LYS A 314 -10.15 -20.80 -12.96
CA LYS A 314 -10.62 -20.04 -14.13
C LYS A 314 -11.66 -18.98 -13.75
N SER A 315 -12.58 -19.33 -12.86
CA SER A 315 -13.60 -18.44 -12.34
C SER A 315 -12.98 -17.28 -11.54
N MET A 316 -11.94 -17.54 -10.74
CA MET A 316 -11.17 -16.51 -10.03
C MET A 316 -10.47 -15.54 -10.98
N VAL A 317 -9.87 -16.04 -12.06
CA VAL A 317 -9.23 -15.20 -13.08
C VAL A 317 -10.26 -14.32 -13.77
N TYR A 318 -11.37 -14.89 -14.27
CA TYR A 318 -12.41 -14.11 -14.93
C TYR A 318 -13.08 -13.10 -13.99
N ALA A 319 -13.35 -13.47 -12.73
CA ALA A 319 -13.88 -12.53 -11.75
C ALA A 319 -12.93 -11.33 -11.54
N THR A 320 -11.63 -11.58 -11.46
CA THR A 320 -10.61 -10.52 -11.32
C THR A 320 -10.57 -9.62 -12.56
N SER A 321 -10.60 -10.19 -13.76
CA SER A 321 -10.64 -9.42 -15.00
C SER A 321 -11.91 -8.59 -15.14
N SER A 322 -13.07 -9.15 -14.75
CA SER A 322 -14.35 -8.43 -14.74
C SER A 322 -14.33 -7.25 -13.77
N ILE A 323 -13.74 -7.39 -12.58
CA ILE A 323 -13.56 -6.26 -11.65
C ILE A 323 -12.69 -5.18 -12.31
N GLY A 324 -11.59 -5.58 -12.97
CA GLY A 324 -10.74 -4.65 -13.71
C GLY A 324 -11.52 -3.79 -14.71
N VAL A 325 -12.38 -4.40 -15.53
CA VAL A 325 -13.20 -3.66 -16.51
C VAL A 325 -14.28 -2.84 -15.83
N LEU A 326 -15.05 -3.44 -14.92
CA LEU A 326 -16.20 -2.79 -14.28
C LEU A 326 -15.81 -1.61 -13.38
N SER A 327 -14.58 -1.59 -12.86
CA SER A 327 -14.07 -0.49 -12.04
C SER A 327 -14.15 0.88 -12.72
N PHE A 328 -14.11 0.90 -14.06
CA PHE A 328 -14.24 2.11 -14.87
C PHE A 328 -15.68 2.55 -15.14
N PHE A 329 -16.71 1.91 -14.58
CA PHE A 329 -18.12 2.22 -14.87
C PHE A 329 -18.94 2.56 -13.62
N VAL A 330 -18.29 2.90 -12.51
CA VAL A 330 -18.94 2.99 -11.21
C VAL A 330 -18.62 4.27 -10.42
N TRP A 331 -17.67 5.08 -10.86
CA TRP A 331 -17.13 6.19 -10.04
C TRP A 331 -18.16 7.24 -9.57
N LEU A 332 -19.25 7.44 -10.32
CA LEU A 332 -20.27 8.44 -10.01
C LEU A 332 -20.99 8.17 -8.69
N HIS A 333 -21.01 6.93 -8.18
CA HIS A 333 -21.67 6.65 -6.91
C HIS A 333 -21.08 7.41 -5.72
N HIS A 334 -19.88 7.97 -5.84
CA HIS A 334 -19.28 8.79 -4.79
C HIS A 334 -19.89 10.18 -4.67
N PHE A 335 -20.78 10.55 -5.59
CA PHE A 335 -21.42 11.86 -5.62
C PHE A 335 -22.85 11.80 -6.18
N PHE A 336 -23.61 10.76 -5.85
CA PHE A 336 -25.04 10.67 -6.20
C PHE A 336 -25.85 11.89 -5.75
N THR A 337 -25.42 12.53 -4.67
CA THR A 337 -26.01 13.73 -4.06
C THR A 337 -25.67 15.04 -4.77
N MET A 338 -24.85 15.02 -5.84
CA MET A 338 -24.44 16.22 -6.58
C MET A 338 -25.44 16.63 -7.69
N GLY A 339 -26.67 16.12 -7.65
CA GLY A 339 -27.76 16.59 -8.53
C GLY A 339 -27.77 16.02 -9.94
N SER A 340 -27.08 14.90 -10.19
CA SER A 340 -27.20 14.17 -11.47
C SER A 340 -28.64 13.66 -11.68
N GLY A 341 -29.07 13.56 -12.94
CA GLY A 341 -30.41 13.06 -13.28
C GLY A 341 -30.65 11.62 -12.85
N ALA A 342 -31.92 11.26 -12.63
CA ALA A 342 -32.31 9.94 -12.12
C ALA A 342 -31.77 8.76 -12.96
N ASN A 343 -31.76 8.89 -14.28
CA ASN A 343 -31.23 7.86 -15.19
C ASN A 343 -29.73 7.61 -14.98
N VAL A 344 -28.95 8.67 -14.75
CA VAL A 344 -27.52 8.59 -14.50
C VAL A 344 -27.26 7.90 -13.17
N ASN A 345 -27.95 8.33 -12.11
CA ASN A 345 -27.84 7.70 -10.79
C ASN A 345 -28.25 6.22 -10.83
N ALA A 346 -29.33 5.88 -11.55
CA ALA A 346 -29.78 4.49 -11.72
C ALA A 346 -28.74 3.64 -12.45
N PHE A 347 -28.16 4.12 -13.55
CA PHE A 347 -27.11 3.40 -14.30
C PHE A 347 -25.92 3.08 -13.41
N PHE A 348 -25.34 4.10 -12.75
CA PHE A 348 -24.16 3.91 -11.91
C PHE A 348 -24.45 3.08 -10.66
N GLY A 349 -25.65 3.19 -10.07
CA GLY A 349 -26.07 2.32 -8.96
C GLY A 349 -26.20 0.86 -9.36
N ILE A 350 -26.75 0.56 -10.54
CA ILE A 350 -26.83 -0.80 -11.09
C ILE A 350 -25.44 -1.35 -11.38
N MET A 351 -24.59 -0.59 -12.07
CA MET A 351 -23.21 -1.02 -12.37
C MET A 351 -22.41 -1.31 -11.11
N THR A 352 -22.57 -0.47 -10.08
CA THR A 352 -21.94 -0.68 -8.77
C THR A 352 -22.48 -1.93 -8.08
N SER A 353 -23.76 -2.24 -8.22
CA SER A 353 -24.33 -3.48 -7.68
C SER A 353 -23.80 -4.72 -8.41
N ILE A 354 -23.61 -4.66 -9.73
CA ILE A 354 -23.09 -5.76 -10.56
C ILE A 354 -21.67 -6.16 -10.14
N ILE A 355 -20.82 -5.20 -9.73
CA ILE A 355 -19.43 -5.49 -9.34
C ILE A 355 -19.33 -6.37 -8.09
N SER A 356 -20.40 -6.46 -7.29
CA SER A 356 -20.47 -7.35 -6.14
C SER A 356 -20.47 -8.83 -6.54
N ILE A 357 -20.96 -9.18 -7.73
CA ILE A 357 -21.08 -10.57 -8.20
C ILE A 357 -19.69 -11.21 -8.37
N PRO A 358 -18.74 -10.64 -9.14
CA PRO A 358 -17.38 -11.17 -9.20
C PRO A 358 -16.74 -11.35 -7.83
N THR A 359 -16.93 -10.39 -6.92
CA THR A 359 -16.36 -10.44 -5.58
C THR A 359 -16.96 -11.57 -4.74
N GLY A 360 -18.28 -11.76 -4.82
CA GLY A 360 -18.99 -12.87 -4.17
C GLY A 360 -18.48 -14.22 -4.67
N VAL A 361 -18.31 -14.38 -5.99
CA VAL A 361 -17.73 -15.61 -6.58
C VAL A 361 -16.37 -15.93 -5.97
N LYS A 362 -15.52 -14.92 -5.71
CA LYS A 362 -14.22 -15.14 -5.05
C LYS A 362 -14.37 -15.64 -3.62
N LEU A 363 -15.25 -15.03 -2.83
CA LEU A 363 -15.54 -15.48 -1.45
C LEU A 363 -15.98 -16.95 -1.41
N PHE A 364 -16.90 -17.36 -2.29
CA PHE A 364 -17.35 -18.75 -2.36
C PHE A 364 -16.24 -19.71 -2.83
N ASN A 365 -15.42 -19.31 -3.81
CA ASN A 365 -14.30 -20.13 -4.26
C ASN A 365 -13.27 -20.36 -3.13
N TRP A 366 -13.00 -19.36 -2.28
CA TRP A 366 -12.15 -19.56 -1.09
C TRP A 366 -12.78 -20.52 -0.08
N LEU A 367 -14.09 -20.39 0.20
CA LEU A 367 -14.82 -21.33 1.07
C LEU A 367 -14.76 -22.77 0.54
N PHE A 368 -14.95 -22.97 -0.77
CA PHE A 368 -14.88 -24.31 -1.38
C PHE A 368 -13.44 -24.85 -1.49
N THR A 369 -12.44 -23.98 -1.49
CA THR A 369 -11.04 -24.39 -1.37
C THR A 369 -10.80 -25.02 0.00
N MET A 370 -11.28 -24.36 1.07
CA MET A 370 -11.21 -24.87 2.45
C MET A 370 -12.06 -26.13 2.67
N TYR A 371 -13.22 -26.21 2.02
CA TYR A 371 -14.14 -27.35 2.16
C TYR A 371 -13.45 -28.68 1.82
N ARG A 372 -13.53 -29.68 2.70
CA ARG A 372 -12.79 -30.96 2.59
C ARG A 372 -11.26 -30.84 2.50
N GLY A 373 -10.69 -29.69 2.84
CA GLY A 373 -9.25 -29.51 3.05
C GLY A 373 -8.82 -29.87 4.47
N ARG A 374 -7.51 -29.79 4.73
CA ARG A 374 -6.94 -29.92 6.09
C ARG A 374 -6.38 -28.57 6.52
N ILE A 375 -7.21 -27.77 7.18
CA ILE A 375 -6.89 -26.37 7.51
C ILE A 375 -5.87 -26.32 8.65
N ARG A 376 -4.67 -25.79 8.38
CA ARG A 376 -3.71 -25.42 9.40
C ARG A 376 -4.00 -24.01 9.93
N PHE A 377 -4.33 -23.89 11.21
CA PHE A 377 -4.58 -22.61 11.90
C PHE A 377 -3.27 -21.85 12.21
N HIS A 378 -2.62 -21.41 11.14
CA HIS A 378 -1.52 -20.46 11.17
C HIS A 378 -2.07 -19.02 11.25
N THR A 379 -1.27 -18.07 11.72
CA THR A 379 -1.60 -16.64 11.76
C THR A 379 -2.15 -16.13 10.41
N SER A 380 -1.51 -16.44 9.28
CA SER A 380 -1.99 -16.07 7.93
C SER A 380 -3.39 -16.63 7.62
N THR A 381 -3.70 -17.86 8.05
CA THR A 381 -5.04 -18.46 7.87
C THR A 381 -6.08 -17.73 8.72
N MET A 382 -5.71 -17.36 9.95
CA MET A 382 -6.60 -16.59 10.85
C MET A 382 -6.94 -15.23 10.25
N TRP A 383 -5.95 -14.49 9.75
CA TRP A 383 -6.18 -13.25 9.00
C TRP A 383 -7.10 -13.44 7.80
N THR A 384 -6.93 -14.55 7.05
CA THR A 384 -7.77 -14.86 5.89
C THR A 384 -9.23 -15.12 6.28
N ILE A 385 -9.46 -15.90 7.35
CA ILE A 385 -10.83 -16.16 7.85
C ILE A 385 -11.45 -14.87 8.42
N GLY A 386 -10.68 -14.09 9.18
CA GLY A 386 -11.10 -12.79 9.70
C GLY A 386 -11.50 -11.84 8.56
N PHE A 387 -10.69 -11.78 7.50
CA PHE A 387 -11.02 -11.08 6.26
C PHE A 387 -12.36 -11.53 5.69
N MET A 388 -12.58 -12.83 5.50
CA MET A 388 -13.80 -13.32 4.85
C MET A 388 -15.06 -12.89 5.62
N VAL A 389 -15.03 -12.91 6.95
CA VAL A 389 -16.14 -12.47 7.80
C VAL A 389 -16.32 -10.96 7.74
N THR A 390 -15.25 -10.20 8.02
CA THR A 390 -15.27 -8.73 8.07
C THR A 390 -15.66 -8.14 6.72
N PHE A 391 -15.03 -8.61 5.65
CA PHE A 391 -15.25 -8.12 4.30
C PHE A 391 -16.64 -8.49 3.75
N ALA A 392 -17.25 -9.60 4.17
CA ALA A 392 -18.64 -9.89 3.81
C ALA A 392 -19.62 -8.84 4.39
N VAL A 393 -19.42 -8.42 5.65
CA VAL A 393 -20.20 -7.33 6.27
C VAL A 393 -19.92 -6.00 5.57
N GLY A 394 -18.64 -5.69 5.32
CA GLY A 394 -18.23 -4.50 4.58
C GLY A 394 -18.87 -4.44 3.19
N GLY A 395 -18.78 -5.53 2.41
CA GLY A 395 -19.36 -5.63 1.08
C GLY A 395 -20.88 -5.48 1.08
N MET A 396 -21.58 -6.09 2.04
CA MET A 396 -23.04 -5.94 2.19
C MET A 396 -23.45 -4.48 2.41
N THR A 397 -22.74 -3.76 3.29
CA THR A 397 -23.00 -2.33 3.52
C THR A 397 -22.66 -1.47 2.32
N GLY A 398 -21.68 -1.86 1.50
CA GLY A 398 -21.34 -1.18 0.25
C GLY A 398 -22.41 -1.34 -0.84
N VAL A 399 -22.99 -2.54 -0.96
CA VAL A 399 -24.12 -2.79 -1.86
C VAL A 399 -25.34 -1.96 -1.45
N LEU A 400 -25.58 -1.75 -0.15
CA LEU A 400 -26.62 -0.83 0.32
C LEU A 400 -26.35 0.62 -0.11
N LEU A 401 -25.11 1.10 0.03
CA LEU A 401 -24.70 2.45 -0.42
C LEU A 401 -24.70 2.61 -1.93
N ALA A 402 -24.65 1.52 -2.71
CA ALA A 402 -24.78 1.56 -4.16
C ALA A 402 -26.20 1.93 -4.62
N ILE A 403 -27.20 1.89 -3.73
CA ILE A 403 -28.59 2.27 -4.02
C ILE A 403 -28.73 3.78 -3.81
N PRO A 404 -28.94 4.60 -4.86
CA PRO A 404 -28.93 6.05 -4.72
C PRO A 404 -29.93 6.59 -3.68
N GLY A 405 -31.12 5.99 -3.59
CA GLY A 405 -32.13 6.40 -2.61
C GLY A 405 -31.69 6.18 -1.15
N ALA A 406 -30.88 5.14 -0.88
CA ALA A 406 -30.28 4.93 0.44
C ALA A 406 -29.06 5.84 0.64
N ASP A 407 -28.24 6.04 -0.40
CA ASP A 407 -27.11 6.96 -0.33
C ASP A 407 -27.56 8.38 -0.01
N PHE A 408 -28.69 8.87 -0.52
CA PHE A 408 -29.17 10.22 -0.21
C PHE A 408 -29.28 10.53 1.29
N VAL A 409 -29.53 9.54 2.14
CA VAL A 409 -29.59 9.71 3.60
C VAL A 409 -28.33 9.23 4.32
N LEU A 410 -27.55 8.34 3.73
CA LEU A 410 -26.32 7.80 4.32
C LEU A 410 -25.05 8.50 3.86
N HIS A 411 -25.11 9.28 2.79
CA HIS A 411 -24.00 9.98 2.17
C HIS A 411 -23.30 10.89 3.18
N ASN A 412 -21.98 10.75 3.30
CA ASN A 412 -21.15 11.47 4.27
C ASN A 412 -21.52 11.30 5.75
N SER A 413 -22.43 10.40 6.09
CA SER A 413 -22.65 9.96 7.48
C SER A 413 -21.49 9.09 7.97
N LEU A 414 -21.47 8.77 9.27
CA LEU A 414 -20.52 7.79 9.79
C LEU A 414 -20.75 6.37 9.25
N PHE A 415 -21.90 6.08 8.61
CA PHE A 415 -22.12 4.81 7.92
C PHE A 415 -21.13 4.61 6.76
N LEU A 416 -20.87 5.67 5.98
CA LEU A 416 -19.88 5.65 4.91
C LEU A 416 -18.47 5.39 5.45
N VAL A 417 -18.12 6.06 6.55
CA VAL A 417 -16.82 5.89 7.21
C VAL A 417 -16.67 4.45 7.70
N ALA A 418 -17.69 3.91 8.37
CA ALA A 418 -17.72 2.54 8.85
C ALA A 418 -17.56 1.53 7.70
N HIS A 419 -18.35 1.67 6.63
CA HIS A 419 -18.29 0.84 5.44
C HIS A 419 -16.87 0.80 4.83
N PHE A 420 -16.31 1.98 4.55
CA PHE A 420 -15.02 2.07 3.88
C PHE A 420 -13.89 1.51 4.75
N HIS A 421 -13.88 1.80 6.06
CA HIS A 421 -12.88 1.22 6.97
C HIS A 421 -13.03 -0.30 7.09
N ASN A 422 -14.25 -0.82 7.01
CA ASN A 422 -14.52 -2.25 7.03
C ASN A 422 -13.87 -2.98 5.85
N VAL A 423 -14.04 -2.46 4.64
CA VAL A 423 -13.45 -3.09 3.43
C VAL A 423 -11.94 -2.84 3.30
N ILE A 424 -11.42 -1.69 3.74
CA ILE A 424 -9.97 -1.40 3.66
C ILE A 424 -9.19 -2.11 4.76
N ILE A 425 -9.62 -2.04 6.02
CA ILE A 425 -8.91 -2.72 7.12
C ILE A 425 -9.08 -4.23 6.98
N GLY A 426 -10.32 -4.69 6.87
CA GLY A 426 -10.63 -6.12 6.77
C GLY A 426 -10.15 -6.76 5.49
N GLY A 427 -10.17 -6.04 4.37
CA GLY A 427 -9.71 -6.52 3.06
C GLY A 427 -8.22 -6.32 2.83
N VAL A 428 -7.78 -5.06 2.77
CA VAL A 428 -6.42 -4.71 2.34
C VAL A 428 -5.42 -4.94 3.46
N LEU A 429 -5.62 -4.32 4.64
CA LEU A 429 -4.61 -4.36 5.70
C LEU A 429 -4.45 -5.78 6.26
N PHE A 430 -5.55 -6.49 6.54
CA PHE A 430 -5.49 -7.89 6.99
C PHE A 430 -4.82 -8.78 5.93
N GLY A 431 -5.09 -8.55 4.64
CA GLY A 431 -4.43 -9.27 3.56
C GLY A 431 -2.93 -9.02 3.49
N CYS A 432 -2.51 -7.77 3.67
CA CYS A 432 -1.10 -7.42 3.72
C CYS A 432 -0.40 -8.03 4.94
N LEU A 433 -1.03 -8.03 6.12
CA LEU A 433 -0.49 -8.68 7.32
C LEU A 433 -0.42 -10.20 7.17
N ALA A 434 -1.44 -10.82 6.55
CA ALA A 434 -1.45 -12.24 6.23
C ALA A 434 -0.30 -12.61 5.28
N ALA A 435 -0.11 -11.79 4.24
CA ALA A 435 0.94 -11.91 3.24
C ALA A 435 2.34 -11.73 3.83
N ILE A 436 2.55 -10.71 4.67
CA ILE A 436 3.81 -10.51 5.39
C ILE A 436 4.11 -11.76 6.21
N SER A 437 3.16 -12.25 7.02
CA SER A 437 3.38 -13.45 7.83
C SER A 437 3.63 -14.72 7.00
N PHE A 438 3.04 -14.82 5.81
CA PHE A 438 3.19 -15.97 4.93
C PHE A 438 4.55 -15.97 4.23
N TRP A 439 4.95 -14.85 3.63
CA TRP A 439 6.19 -14.73 2.85
C TRP A 439 7.40 -14.24 3.64
N PHE A 440 7.27 -13.92 4.94
CA PHE A 440 8.39 -13.50 5.79
C PHE A 440 9.63 -14.42 5.69
N PRO A 441 9.49 -15.76 5.75
CA PRO A 441 10.64 -16.66 5.67
C PRO A 441 11.35 -16.59 4.32
N LYS A 442 10.62 -16.35 3.24
CA LYS A 442 11.19 -16.26 1.89
C LYS A 442 12.15 -15.07 1.74
N VAL A 443 11.85 -13.98 2.45
CA VAL A 443 12.64 -12.74 2.41
C VAL A 443 13.80 -12.77 3.40
N PHE A 444 13.56 -13.25 4.63
CA PHE A 444 14.51 -13.11 5.73
C PHE A 444 15.16 -14.42 6.19
N GLY A 445 14.69 -15.58 5.70
CA GLY A 445 15.25 -16.90 6.04
C GLY A 445 14.78 -17.50 7.37
N PHE A 446 13.82 -16.89 8.07
CA PHE A 446 13.28 -17.40 9.33
C PHE A 446 11.79 -17.09 9.48
N ARG A 447 11.11 -17.85 10.33
CA ARG A 447 9.67 -17.70 10.60
C ARG A 447 9.40 -16.67 11.71
N LEU A 448 8.26 -15.99 11.59
CA LEU A 448 7.77 -15.11 12.65
C LEU A 448 7.27 -15.91 13.85
N ASN A 449 7.33 -15.28 15.03
CA ASN A 449 6.78 -15.82 16.26
C ASN A 449 5.25 -15.91 16.16
N GLU A 450 4.74 -17.13 16.33
CA GLU A 450 3.32 -17.42 16.10
C GLU A 450 2.42 -16.95 17.25
N PHE A 451 2.92 -16.91 18.48
CA PHE A 451 2.15 -16.44 19.64
C PHE A 451 1.80 -14.95 19.48
N TRP A 452 2.80 -14.09 19.26
CA TRP A 452 2.57 -12.66 19.08
C TRP A 452 1.79 -12.32 17.80
N GLY A 453 1.93 -13.15 16.75
CA GLY A 453 1.10 -13.05 15.56
C GLY A 453 -0.38 -13.26 15.84
N LYS A 454 -0.72 -14.26 16.67
CA LYS A 454 -2.10 -14.54 17.10
C LYS A 454 -2.66 -13.46 18.04
N VAL A 455 -1.83 -12.94 18.96
CA VAL A 455 -2.21 -11.81 19.82
C VAL A 455 -2.55 -10.59 18.96
N SER A 456 -1.66 -10.23 18.01
CA SER A 456 -1.90 -9.15 17.06
C SER A 456 -3.22 -9.35 16.31
N PHE A 457 -3.45 -10.53 15.75
CA PHE A 457 -4.69 -10.87 15.05
C PHE A 457 -5.94 -10.63 15.91
N TRP A 458 -5.99 -11.16 17.13
CA TRP A 458 -7.19 -11.04 17.97
C TRP A 458 -7.44 -9.60 18.42
N CYS A 459 -6.39 -8.86 18.76
CA CYS A 459 -6.49 -7.43 19.07
C CYS A 459 -7.00 -6.64 17.87
N TRP A 460 -6.47 -6.87 16.67
CA TRP A 460 -6.94 -6.20 15.47
C TRP A 460 -8.40 -6.54 15.13
N LEU A 461 -8.78 -7.81 15.15
CA LEU A 461 -10.14 -8.24 14.83
C LEU A 461 -11.15 -7.67 15.83
N THR A 462 -10.93 -7.90 17.12
CA THR A 462 -11.85 -7.43 18.17
C THR A 462 -11.89 -5.91 18.26
N GLY A 463 -10.73 -5.26 18.22
CA GLY A 463 -10.61 -3.82 18.22
C GLY A 463 -11.28 -3.17 17.00
N PHE A 464 -11.17 -3.78 15.81
CA PHE A 464 -11.88 -3.32 14.61
C PHE A 464 -13.40 -3.34 14.79
N PHE A 465 -13.98 -4.44 15.25
CA PHE A 465 -15.43 -4.52 15.45
C PHE A 465 -15.91 -3.52 16.51
N LEU A 466 -15.17 -3.37 17.62
CA LEU A 466 -15.48 -2.37 18.65
C LEU A 466 -15.34 -0.93 18.12
N ALA A 467 -14.33 -0.65 17.29
CA ALA A 467 -14.06 0.69 16.77
C ALA A 467 -15.10 1.14 15.74
N PHE A 468 -15.53 0.25 14.84
CA PHE A 468 -16.26 0.63 13.64
C PHE A 468 -17.73 0.20 13.62
N MET A 469 -18.14 -0.86 14.34
CA MET A 469 -19.56 -1.24 14.39
C MET A 469 -20.46 -0.17 15.02
N PRO A 470 -20.04 0.54 16.11
CA PRO A 470 -20.82 1.65 16.64
C PRO A 470 -21.04 2.77 15.62
N LEU A 471 -20.11 2.96 14.66
CA LEU A 471 -20.19 4.02 13.66
C LEU A 471 -21.28 3.75 12.62
N TYR A 472 -21.62 2.49 12.33
CA TYR A 472 -22.80 2.18 11.50
C TYR A 472 -24.09 2.67 12.17
N VAL A 473 -24.22 2.44 13.49
CA VAL A 473 -25.38 2.90 14.27
C VAL A 473 -25.42 4.42 14.32
N LEU A 474 -24.28 5.07 14.58
CA LEU A 474 -24.18 6.53 14.58
C LEU A 474 -24.52 7.15 13.21
N GLY A 475 -24.12 6.50 12.12
CA GLY A 475 -24.50 6.90 10.76
C GLY A 475 -26.01 6.91 10.56
N PHE A 476 -26.71 5.86 11.01
CA PHE A 476 -28.18 5.83 11.00
C PHE A 476 -28.83 6.86 11.93
N LYS A 477 -28.16 7.22 13.03
CA LYS A 477 -28.61 8.29 13.95
C LYS A 477 -28.30 9.71 13.46
N GLY A 478 -27.75 9.86 12.25
CA GLY A 478 -27.51 11.16 11.61
C GLY A 478 -26.17 11.81 11.93
N MET A 479 -25.25 11.13 12.62
CA MET A 479 -23.91 11.68 12.86
C MET A 479 -23.12 11.72 11.55
N THR A 480 -22.66 12.92 11.16
CA THR A 480 -21.89 13.14 9.94
C THR A 480 -20.38 12.99 10.17
N ARG A 481 -19.63 12.81 9.08
CA ARG A 481 -18.16 12.71 9.13
C ARG A 481 -17.52 14.06 9.47
N ARG A 482 -16.27 14.01 9.95
CA ARG A 482 -15.35 15.16 10.14
C ARG A 482 -15.78 16.18 11.21
N MET A 483 -16.74 15.85 12.07
CA MET A 483 -17.05 16.68 13.23
C MET A 483 -15.98 16.51 14.31
N ASN A 484 -15.35 17.62 14.71
CA ASN A 484 -14.39 17.69 15.81
C ASN A 484 -15.07 17.89 17.18
N HIS A 485 -16.34 18.31 17.18
CA HIS A 485 -17.20 18.54 18.34
C HIS A 485 -18.66 18.21 17.99
N TYR A 486 -19.46 17.79 18.97
CA TYR A 486 -20.88 17.53 18.78
C TYR A 486 -21.70 17.82 20.05
N ALA A 487 -22.90 18.39 19.86
CA ALA A 487 -23.81 18.72 20.95
C ALA A 487 -24.68 17.54 21.41
N ASN A 488 -24.93 16.55 20.55
CA ASN A 488 -25.83 15.45 20.85
C ASN A 488 -25.18 14.40 21.78
N VAL A 489 -25.55 14.43 23.06
CA VAL A 489 -25.01 13.54 24.10
C VAL A 489 -25.36 12.06 23.86
N ASP A 490 -26.45 11.76 23.14
CA ASP A 490 -26.88 10.38 22.87
C ASP A 490 -25.88 9.61 21.98
N TRP A 491 -25.01 10.32 21.27
CA TRP A 491 -23.95 9.71 20.44
C TRP A 491 -22.73 9.31 21.25
N HIS A 492 -22.53 9.91 22.42
CA HIS A 492 -21.30 9.78 23.21
C HIS A 492 -20.97 8.33 23.61
N PRO A 493 -21.91 7.48 24.09
CA PRO A 493 -21.59 6.10 24.44
C PRO A 493 -20.97 5.30 23.29
N TYR A 494 -21.46 5.51 22.06
CA TYR A 494 -20.94 4.83 20.87
C TYR A 494 -19.52 5.28 20.52
N LEU A 495 -19.21 6.56 20.71
CA LEU A 495 -17.87 7.11 20.45
C LEU A 495 -16.86 6.66 21.52
N VAL A 496 -17.29 6.50 22.77
CA VAL A 496 -16.46 5.91 23.83
C VAL A 496 -16.14 4.44 23.53
N VAL A 497 -17.12 3.64 23.09
CA VAL A 497 -16.87 2.26 22.63
C VAL A 497 -15.92 2.26 21.44
N ALA A 498 -16.09 3.19 20.49
CA ALA A 498 -15.21 3.31 19.34
C ALA A 498 -13.76 3.65 19.76
N LEU A 499 -13.57 4.49 20.78
CA LEU A 499 -12.26 4.80 21.35
C LEU A 499 -11.63 3.58 22.03
N VAL A 500 -12.39 2.81 22.80
CA VAL A 500 -11.89 1.55 23.39
C VAL A 500 -11.42 0.60 22.28
N GLY A 501 -12.21 0.45 21.21
CA GLY A 501 -11.80 -0.33 20.04
C GLY A 501 -10.48 0.16 19.43
N ALA A 502 -10.29 1.48 19.32
CA ALA A 502 -9.04 2.06 18.83
C ALA A 502 -7.84 1.70 19.72
N PHE A 503 -7.97 1.74 21.05
CA PHE A 503 -6.89 1.30 21.95
C PHE A 503 -6.57 -0.19 21.82
N VAL A 504 -7.59 -1.04 21.62
CA VAL A 504 -7.38 -2.48 21.37
C VAL A 504 -6.64 -2.71 20.05
N ILE A 505 -6.94 -1.93 18.99
CA ILE A 505 -6.15 -1.94 17.75
C ILE A 505 -4.70 -1.52 18.04
N GLY A 506 -4.48 -0.51 18.88
CA GLY A 506 -3.15 -0.06 19.30
C GLY A 506 -2.35 -1.17 19.98
N ALA A 507 -2.99 -1.97 20.83
CA ALA A 507 -2.39 -3.18 21.40
C ALA A 507 -2.03 -4.22 20.32
N GLY A 508 -2.84 -4.33 19.25
CA GLY A 508 -2.54 -5.17 18.08
C GLY A 508 -1.30 -4.70 17.31
N ILE A 509 -1.17 -3.40 17.07
CA ILE A 509 0.03 -2.81 16.45
C ILE A 509 1.27 -3.05 17.32
N LEU A 510 1.15 -2.86 18.64
CA LEU A 510 2.23 -3.15 19.57
C LEU A 510 2.62 -4.64 19.56
N ALA A 511 1.64 -5.54 19.56
CA ALA A 511 1.90 -6.98 19.46
C ALA A 511 2.61 -7.35 18.16
N MET A 512 2.29 -6.71 17.03
CA MET A 512 3.00 -6.88 15.76
C MET A 512 4.47 -6.41 15.87
N MET A 513 4.74 -5.25 16.50
CA MET A 513 6.11 -4.79 16.71
C MET A 513 6.91 -5.75 17.60
N VAL A 514 6.29 -6.25 18.68
CA VAL A 514 6.89 -7.26 19.55
C VAL A 514 7.14 -8.57 18.80
N GLN A 515 6.22 -8.98 17.93
CA GLN A 515 6.39 -10.14 17.06
C GLN A 515 7.66 -10.01 16.22
N PHE A 516 7.87 -8.88 15.54
CA PHE A 516 9.08 -8.64 14.76
C PHE A 516 10.34 -8.66 15.64
N ALA A 517 10.32 -7.96 16.78
CA ALA A 517 11.47 -7.88 17.68
C ALA A 517 11.92 -9.24 18.21
N VAL A 518 10.99 -10.04 18.73
CA VAL A 518 11.26 -11.41 19.24
C VAL A 518 11.73 -12.33 18.11
N SER A 519 11.15 -12.20 16.92
CA SER A 519 11.51 -13.05 15.78
C SER A 519 12.92 -12.74 15.26
N ILE A 520 13.31 -11.46 15.22
CA ILE A 520 14.66 -11.03 14.83
C ILE A 520 15.71 -11.45 15.87
N ARG A 521 15.36 -11.39 17.17
CA ARG A 521 16.21 -11.85 18.28
C ARG A 521 16.47 -13.36 18.17
N ASP A 522 15.42 -14.14 17.98
CA ASP A 522 15.46 -15.62 18.01
C ASP A 522 15.63 -16.22 16.59
N ARG A 523 16.06 -15.41 15.61
CA ARG A 523 16.12 -15.78 14.19
C ARG A 523 16.91 -17.06 13.88
N LYS A 524 17.93 -17.37 14.68
CA LYS A 524 18.75 -18.58 14.51
C LYS A 524 18.01 -19.88 14.89
N GLN A 525 16.99 -19.79 15.75
CA GLN A 525 16.20 -20.95 16.19
C GLN A 525 15.05 -21.26 15.23
N ASN A 526 14.57 -20.24 14.52
CA ASN A 526 13.37 -20.32 13.68
C ASN A 526 13.68 -20.30 12.17
N GLN A 527 14.90 -20.71 11.79
CA GLN A 527 15.35 -20.69 10.40
C GLN A 527 14.52 -21.63 9.52
N ASP A 528 14.30 -21.20 8.28
CA ASP A 528 13.79 -22.04 7.21
C ASP A 528 14.99 -22.60 6.44
N LEU A 529 15.28 -23.88 6.65
CA LEU A 529 16.42 -24.56 6.04
C LEU A 529 16.09 -25.18 4.68
N THR A 530 14.81 -25.32 4.34
CA THR A 530 14.38 -25.99 3.11
C THR A 530 14.06 -25.01 1.99
N GLY A 531 13.65 -23.78 2.33
CA GLY A 531 13.07 -22.85 1.37
C GLY A 531 11.56 -22.98 1.22
N ASP A 532 10.98 -24.03 1.81
CA ASP A 532 9.56 -24.35 1.80
C ASP A 532 9.08 -24.69 3.23
N PRO A 533 8.84 -23.68 4.08
CA PRO A 533 8.48 -23.89 5.48
C PRO A 533 7.01 -24.29 5.67
N TRP A 534 6.21 -24.18 4.61
CA TRP A 534 4.76 -24.32 4.65
C TRP A 534 4.23 -25.50 3.85
N ASP A 535 5.10 -26.19 3.09
CA ASP A 535 4.70 -27.12 2.03
C ASP A 535 3.85 -26.37 0.98
N GLY A 536 4.44 -25.34 0.38
CA GLY A 536 3.82 -24.42 -0.57
C GLY A 536 3.66 -25.00 -1.98
N ARG A 537 2.80 -24.41 -2.79
CA ARG A 537 2.43 -24.93 -4.13
C ARG A 537 3.14 -24.26 -5.30
N SER A 538 3.48 -22.98 -5.11
CA SER A 538 3.97 -22.07 -6.14
C SER A 538 5.51 -22.01 -6.21
N LEU A 539 6.06 -21.41 -7.27
CA LEU A 539 7.49 -21.46 -7.61
C LEU A 539 8.39 -20.74 -6.61
N GLU A 540 7.91 -19.73 -5.87
CA GLU A 540 8.71 -19.02 -4.88
C GLU A 540 9.23 -19.97 -3.79
N TRP A 541 8.49 -21.02 -3.46
CA TRP A 541 8.88 -22.04 -2.48
C TRP A 541 9.92 -23.01 -3.02
N SER A 542 10.14 -23.05 -4.33
CA SER A 542 11.21 -23.82 -4.97
C SER A 542 12.60 -23.16 -4.88
N THR A 543 12.71 -21.99 -4.26
CA THR A 543 13.99 -21.27 -4.05
C THR A 543 14.44 -21.38 -2.59
N ALA A 544 15.68 -21.02 -2.28
CA ALA A 544 16.18 -20.96 -0.90
C ALA A 544 15.41 -19.92 -0.06
N SER A 545 15.62 -19.95 1.25
CA SER A 545 15.14 -18.94 2.19
C SER A 545 16.32 -18.40 3.01
N PRO A 546 16.77 -17.15 2.80
CA PRO A 546 16.26 -16.19 1.82
C PRO A 546 16.58 -16.60 0.37
N ALA A 547 15.77 -16.14 -0.58
CA ALA A 547 16.02 -16.38 -2.00
C ALA A 547 17.36 -15.72 -2.44
N PRO A 548 18.17 -16.38 -3.30
CA PRO A 548 19.41 -15.80 -3.79
C PRO A 548 19.13 -14.55 -4.64
N PHE A 549 20.12 -13.68 -4.81
CA PHE A 549 19.94 -12.41 -5.50
C PHE A 549 19.50 -12.56 -6.98
N TYR A 550 19.85 -13.69 -7.63
CA TYR A 550 19.42 -14.05 -8.98
C TYR A 550 18.12 -14.87 -9.04
N ASN A 551 17.46 -15.15 -7.91
CA ASN A 551 16.28 -16.01 -7.73
C ASN A 551 16.48 -17.49 -8.14
N PHE A 552 16.65 -17.74 -9.44
CA PHE A 552 16.78 -19.07 -10.03
C PHE A 552 18.09 -19.19 -10.82
N ALA A 553 18.91 -20.17 -10.44
CA ALA A 553 20.14 -20.49 -11.17
C ALA A 553 19.80 -20.93 -12.61
N HIS A 554 18.82 -21.83 -12.76
CA HIS A 554 18.21 -22.19 -14.04
C HIS A 554 16.75 -21.77 -14.06
N VAL A 555 16.34 -21.13 -15.15
CA VAL A 555 14.95 -20.74 -15.34
C VAL A 555 14.08 -22.00 -15.40
N PRO A 556 13.04 -22.13 -14.55
CA PRO A 556 12.22 -23.34 -14.51
C PRO A 556 11.42 -23.50 -15.81
N LYS A 557 11.18 -24.74 -16.23
CA LYS A 557 10.30 -25.04 -17.37
C LYS A 557 8.92 -25.41 -16.87
N ILE A 558 7.90 -24.65 -17.28
CA ILE A 558 6.55 -24.76 -16.73
C ILE A 558 5.67 -25.59 -17.65
N THR A 559 5.11 -26.67 -17.12
CA THR A 559 4.22 -27.57 -17.87
C THR A 559 2.80 -27.59 -17.30
N SER A 560 2.64 -27.42 -15.99
CA SER A 560 1.36 -27.39 -15.28
C SER A 560 1.08 -26.04 -14.59
N LEU A 561 -0.05 -25.95 -13.89
CA LEU A 561 -0.45 -24.76 -13.12
C LEU A 561 0.32 -24.65 -11.79
N GLU A 562 0.55 -25.79 -11.11
CA GLU A 562 1.22 -25.85 -9.81
C GLU A 562 2.53 -26.64 -9.94
N GLN A 563 3.42 -26.18 -10.82
CA GLN A 563 4.63 -26.92 -11.24
C GLN A 563 5.48 -27.39 -10.05
N HIS A 564 5.67 -26.55 -9.03
CA HIS A 564 6.46 -26.92 -7.85
C HIS A 564 5.78 -28.05 -7.05
N TRP A 565 4.45 -28.03 -6.92
CA TRP A 565 3.71 -29.10 -6.26
C TRP A 565 3.83 -30.42 -7.02
N ASP A 566 3.65 -30.40 -8.34
CA ASP A 566 3.76 -31.59 -9.19
C ASP A 566 5.18 -32.17 -9.15
N ASP A 567 6.21 -31.32 -9.10
CA ASP A 567 7.59 -31.78 -8.98
C ASP A 567 7.90 -32.36 -7.59
N LYS A 568 7.22 -31.92 -6.53
CA LYS A 568 7.31 -32.55 -5.21
C LYS A 568 6.67 -33.94 -5.23
N GLU A 569 5.46 -34.07 -5.77
CA GLU A 569 4.77 -35.36 -5.87
C GLU A 569 5.51 -36.36 -6.77
N ALA A 570 6.17 -35.89 -7.83
CA ALA A 570 6.97 -36.72 -8.72
C ALA A 570 8.40 -37.03 -8.19
N GLY A 571 8.80 -36.50 -7.03
CA GLY A 571 10.16 -36.68 -6.48
C GLY A 571 11.26 -36.00 -7.32
N ARG A 572 10.94 -34.85 -7.93
CA ARG A 572 11.85 -34.10 -8.82
C ARG A 572 12.14 -32.66 -8.38
N ALA A 573 11.49 -32.17 -7.32
CA ALA A 573 11.59 -30.78 -6.88
C ALA A 573 13.02 -30.30 -6.58
N TRP A 574 13.89 -31.17 -6.05
CA TRP A 574 15.21 -30.81 -5.54
C TRP A 574 16.36 -31.48 -6.30
N ARG A 575 16.24 -31.58 -7.63
CA ARG A 575 17.30 -32.18 -8.46
C ARG A 575 18.42 -31.18 -8.72
N GLN A 576 19.64 -31.54 -8.33
CA GLN A 576 20.83 -30.76 -8.63
C GLN A 576 21.12 -30.76 -10.14
N PRO A 577 21.22 -29.59 -10.78
CA PRO A 577 21.64 -29.47 -12.17
C PRO A 577 23.07 -30.01 -12.37
N ALA A 578 23.33 -30.58 -13.55
CA ALA A 578 24.65 -31.11 -13.89
C ALA A 578 25.69 -30.01 -14.20
N ARG A 579 25.24 -28.82 -14.62
CA ARG A 579 26.11 -27.71 -15.03
C ARG A 579 25.40 -26.37 -14.76
N TYR A 580 26.16 -25.40 -14.25
CA TYR A 580 25.73 -24.00 -14.11
C TYR A 580 26.31 -23.13 -15.22
N GLU A 581 25.64 -22.00 -15.47
CA GLU A 581 25.98 -21.02 -16.49
C GLU A 581 26.16 -19.65 -15.85
N ASP A 582 26.89 -18.77 -16.53
CA ASP A 582 27.04 -17.38 -16.09
C ASP A 582 25.68 -16.67 -16.13
N ILE A 583 25.39 -15.86 -15.11
CA ILE A 583 24.11 -15.15 -14.98
C ILE A 583 24.35 -13.66 -15.17
N HIS A 584 23.72 -13.10 -16.21
CA HIS A 584 23.63 -11.66 -16.42
C HIS A 584 22.70 -11.02 -15.38
N MET A 585 23.19 -10.00 -14.67
CA MET A 585 22.46 -9.27 -13.64
C MET A 585 22.67 -7.75 -13.76
N PRO A 586 21.67 -6.93 -13.39
CA PRO A 586 21.81 -5.48 -13.37
C PRO A 586 22.68 -5.01 -12.20
N ARG A 587 23.45 -3.94 -12.40
CA ARG A 587 24.20 -3.29 -11.32
C ARG A 587 23.34 -2.36 -10.48
N ASN A 588 23.76 -2.17 -9.24
CA ASN A 588 23.22 -1.15 -8.35
C ASN A 588 23.49 0.26 -8.89
N SER A 589 22.59 1.19 -8.62
CA SER A 589 22.69 2.57 -9.09
C SER A 589 22.14 3.56 -8.07
N SER A 590 22.91 4.60 -7.77
CA SER A 590 22.49 5.72 -6.91
C SER A 590 21.60 6.73 -7.63
N ALA A 591 21.54 6.69 -8.96
CA ALA A 591 20.85 7.71 -9.76
C ALA A 591 19.34 7.78 -9.43
N GLY A 592 18.69 6.65 -9.09
CA GLY A 592 17.27 6.64 -8.72
C GLY A 592 16.99 7.45 -7.45
N PHE A 593 17.85 7.31 -6.44
CA PHE A 593 17.80 8.10 -5.20
C PHE A 593 18.10 9.59 -5.49
N ILE A 594 19.17 9.89 -6.25
CA ILE A 594 19.60 11.27 -6.52
C ILE A 594 18.54 12.04 -7.31
N VAL A 595 17.97 11.44 -8.36
CA VAL A 595 16.86 12.04 -9.13
C VAL A 595 15.68 12.35 -8.22
N SER A 596 15.31 11.41 -7.34
CA SER A 596 14.20 11.60 -6.41
C SER A 596 14.51 12.65 -5.35
N ALA A 597 15.74 12.75 -4.85
CA ALA A 597 16.16 13.78 -3.89
C ALA A 597 16.10 15.19 -4.51
N PHE A 598 16.51 15.34 -5.77
CA PHE A 598 16.28 16.58 -6.52
C PHE A 598 14.79 16.84 -6.78
N GLY A 599 14.00 15.79 -6.99
CA GLY A 599 12.53 15.86 -7.04
C GLY A 599 11.91 16.38 -5.73
N LEU A 600 12.39 15.90 -4.57
CA LEU A 600 11.98 16.42 -3.26
C LEU A 600 12.32 17.90 -3.14
N LEU A 601 13.54 18.30 -3.51
CA LEU A 601 13.97 19.70 -3.48
C LEU A 601 13.08 20.58 -4.36
N LEU A 602 12.77 20.11 -5.58
CA LEU A 602 11.85 20.78 -6.50
C LEU A 602 10.46 20.94 -5.88
N CYS A 603 9.87 19.85 -5.39
CA CYS A 603 8.52 19.87 -4.81
C CYS A 603 8.44 20.76 -3.57
N PHE A 604 9.41 20.67 -2.65
CA PHE A 604 9.48 21.54 -1.48
C PHE A 604 9.64 23.01 -1.88
N ALA A 605 10.50 23.30 -2.85
CA ALA A 605 10.68 24.65 -3.37
C ALA A 605 9.41 25.19 -4.03
N LEU A 606 8.61 24.36 -4.71
CA LEU A 606 7.34 24.77 -5.30
C LEU A 606 6.31 25.13 -4.23
N VAL A 607 6.15 24.30 -3.19
CA VAL A 607 5.28 24.60 -2.03
C VAL A 607 5.58 25.98 -1.44
N TRP A 608 6.86 26.31 -1.30
CA TRP A 608 7.30 27.57 -0.70
C TRP A 608 7.58 28.70 -1.70
N HIS A 609 7.27 28.52 -2.99
CA HIS A 609 7.51 29.50 -4.06
C HIS A 609 8.99 29.95 -4.16
N MET A 610 9.93 29.04 -3.91
CA MET A 610 11.38 29.23 -4.02
C MET A 610 11.86 28.97 -5.46
N TRP A 611 11.48 29.84 -6.41
CA TRP A 611 11.63 29.57 -7.85
C TRP A 611 13.05 29.21 -8.32
N LEU A 612 14.09 29.87 -7.82
CA LEU A 612 15.48 29.54 -8.18
C LEU A 612 15.88 28.14 -7.69
N VAL A 613 15.44 27.75 -6.50
CA VAL A 613 15.70 26.43 -5.93
C VAL A 613 14.87 25.36 -6.65
N ALA A 614 13.63 25.69 -7.04
CA ALA A 614 12.81 24.83 -7.88
C ALA A 614 13.49 24.56 -9.23
N VAL A 615 13.98 25.59 -9.92
CA VAL A 615 14.74 25.42 -11.18
C VAL A 615 16.00 24.58 -10.96
N ALA A 616 16.76 24.82 -9.88
CA ALA A 616 17.92 24.01 -9.55
C ALA A 616 17.58 22.54 -9.29
N GLY A 617 16.48 22.26 -8.56
CA GLY A 617 15.96 20.92 -8.35
C GLY A 617 15.56 20.22 -9.66
N LEU A 618 14.83 20.91 -10.53
CA LEU A 618 14.42 20.37 -11.83
C LEU A 618 15.64 20.07 -12.72
N VAL A 619 16.57 21.02 -12.84
CA VAL A 619 17.81 20.86 -13.62
C VAL A 619 18.65 19.73 -13.05
N GLY A 620 18.78 19.63 -11.72
CA GLY A 620 19.51 18.55 -11.05
C GLY A 620 18.92 17.17 -11.33
N ALA A 621 17.59 17.03 -11.27
CA ALA A 621 16.89 15.79 -11.60
C ALA A 621 17.11 15.39 -13.07
N ILE A 622 16.91 16.33 -14.01
CA ILE A 622 17.08 16.08 -15.45
C ILE A 622 18.54 15.78 -15.78
N ALA A 623 19.48 16.57 -15.27
CA ALA A 623 20.91 16.39 -15.52
C ALA A 623 21.39 15.03 -14.99
N THR A 624 20.96 14.62 -13.78
CA THR A 624 21.27 13.29 -13.24
C THR A 624 20.71 12.18 -14.12
N PHE A 625 19.49 12.33 -14.61
CA PHE A 625 18.87 11.37 -15.52
C PHE A 625 19.61 11.28 -16.86
N ILE A 626 20.02 12.41 -17.43
CA ILE A 626 20.84 12.46 -18.65
C ILE A 626 22.20 11.81 -18.40
N VAL A 627 22.90 12.12 -17.31
CA VAL A 627 24.19 11.47 -17.00
C VAL A 627 24.02 9.95 -16.89
N ARG A 628 22.94 9.50 -16.24
CA ARG A 628 22.63 8.07 -16.12
C ARG A 628 22.37 7.41 -17.47
N SER A 629 21.79 8.10 -18.45
CA SER A 629 21.52 7.53 -19.78
C SER A 629 22.78 7.34 -20.63
N TYR A 630 23.88 8.04 -20.32
CA TYR A 630 25.18 7.86 -20.96
C TYR A 630 26.06 6.79 -20.29
N ASP A 631 25.70 6.34 -19.09
CA ASP A 631 26.42 5.29 -18.37
C ASP A 631 26.23 3.92 -19.04
N ARG A 632 27.35 3.29 -19.42
CA ARG A 632 27.39 2.00 -20.13
C ARG A 632 27.71 0.82 -19.20
N ASP A 633 28.22 1.05 -17.99
CA ASP A 633 28.52 -0.04 -17.04
C ASP A 633 27.29 -0.32 -16.17
N VAL A 634 26.26 -0.89 -16.79
CA VAL A 634 24.93 -1.04 -16.18
C VAL A 634 24.63 -2.45 -15.70
N ASP A 635 25.45 -3.41 -16.07
CA ASP A 635 25.25 -4.83 -15.84
C ASP A 635 26.56 -5.55 -15.57
N TYR A 636 26.45 -6.78 -15.07
CA TYR A 636 27.58 -7.64 -14.78
C TYR A 636 27.18 -9.11 -14.94
N TYR A 637 28.19 -9.98 -15.02
CA TYR A 637 28.01 -11.41 -15.05
C TYR A 637 28.42 -12.02 -13.71
N VAL A 638 27.55 -12.85 -13.14
CA VAL A 638 27.86 -13.75 -12.02
C VAL A 638 28.50 -15.01 -12.63
N PRO A 639 29.76 -15.34 -12.31
CA PRO A 639 30.40 -16.53 -12.85
C PRO A 639 29.70 -17.82 -12.41
N ALA A 640 29.63 -18.81 -13.30
CA ALA A 640 29.02 -20.11 -13.03
C ALA A 640 29.59 -20.80 -11.79
N ALA A 641 30.89 -20.60 -11.49
CA ALA A 641 31.54 -21.13 -10.29
C ALA A 641 30.95 -20.56 -9.00
N GLU A 642 30.57 -19.28 -9.00
CA GLU A 642 29.94 -18.64 -7.84
C GLU A 642 28.50 -19.11 -7.67
N VAL A 643 27.76 -19.25 -8.78
CA VAL A 643 26.41 -19.85 -8.78
C VAL A 643 26.46 -21.28 -8.23
N GLU A 644 27.40 -22.08 -8.72
CA GLU A 644 27.60 -23.45 -8.26
C GLU A 644 27.93 -23.52 -6.77
N ARG A 645 28.78 -22.62 -6.27
CA ARG A 645 29.12 -22.54 -4.84
C ARG A 645 27.88 -22.27 -3.99
N ILE A 646 27.04 -21.33 -4.40
CA ILE A 646 25.80 -20.97 -3.69
C ILE A 646 24.79 -22.13 -3.72
N GLU A 647 24.54 -22.72 -4.89
CA GLU A 647 23.57 -23.80 -5.02
C GLU A 647 24.05 -25.10 -4.33
N ARG A 648 25.35 -25.43 -4.38
CA ARG A 648 25.91 -26.58 -3.63
C ARG A 648 25.70 -26.43 -2.13
N ALA A 649 25.93 -25.24 -1.58
CA ALA A 649 25.66 -24.97 -0.17
C ALA A 649 24.18 -25.19 0.19
N ARG A 650 23.28 -24.76 -0.70
CA ARG A 650 21.83 -24.99 -0.55
C ARG A 650 21.48 -26.48 -0.60
N TYR A 651 22.01 -27.24 -1.56
CA TYR A 651 21.72 -28.68 -1.66
C TYR A 651 22.27 -29.45 -0.45
N ALA A 652 23.42 -29.06 0.09
CA ALA A 652 23.93 -29.61 1.34
C ALA A 652 22.98 -29.33 2.50
N GLN A 653 22.48 -28.10 2.62
CA GLN A 653 21.50 -27.72 3.64
C GLN A 653 20.18 -28.52 3.51
N LEU A 654 19.72 -28.76 2.28
CA LEU A 654 18.55 -29.61 2.02
C LEU A 654 18.77 -31.06 2.43
N GLN A 655 19.98 -31.60 2.23
CA GLN A 655 20.35 -32.96 2.65
C GLN A 655 20.46 -33.09 4.16
N GLU A 656 20.92 -32.06 4.87
CA GLU A 656 20.94 -32.04 6.34
C GLU A 656 19.54 -31.93 6.95
N ALA A 657 18.60 -31.32 6.23
CA ALA A 657 17.23 -31.10 6.69
C ALA A 657 16.26 -32.26 6.36
N ALA A 658 16.61 -33.12 5.39
CA ALA A 658 15.85 -34.30 4.98
C ALA A 658 16.17 -35.52 5.85
#